data_AF-C0FSD2-F1
#
_entry.id   AF-C0FSD2-F1
#
_cell.length_a   1.000
_cell.length_b   1.000
_cell.length_c   1.000
_cell.angle_alpha   90.00
_cell.angle_beta   90.00
_cell.angle_gamma   90.00
#
_symmetry.space_group_name_H-M   'P 1'
#
loop_
_entity.id
_entity.type
_entity.pdbx_description
1 polymer ?
#
loop_
_entity_poly.entity_id
_entity_poly.type
_entity_poly.pdbx_seq_one_letter_code
_entity_poly.pdbx_strand_id
1 'polypeptide(L)'
;MFHEQYEVLLVFSKLSEFNTDLINIIDSERSSCLKFTYLVDPTRKELELLLQQNKYLCIIPCTQYTLKKKCGHKYKLNNYIISQLLQNLELEFWGCTYISSLILHEKAICSQMSLGIPKPQVISRFHNKSVCNILKNKEMKAPIVLEPIYANNCLSKEKYTAASINEADSMISQLFDNDSDIEEFCVYGSIGSAEKIVITILGNPPLALSFVCESDTDFSEVNAVRNQDKYTRLLSNSYQLFREYNFRDFGQFIYSYDKENEIYYLVAVNYENCLDYTVITAFQQLYAVNRITDILNIILIVYLSRLEPTDTVVEFIKKFSVHLSEKVTESIIPFTVQQKINSAYCYKKICNELKGRFLSADEGNRNEFIKYINGCMKKLPDIHNPNEVYLGNADREYSFLQNYEALPDCPQNAQKVLDISMQILNGQMRWHAPSMLYNVNPPVMFNTVAATTVAKLYNPNAITSRTCSGFVEMEKQIVRQLSGLLGWDAKESAGVFTPGGKYCLTYAVKCGLNRVDFPTQERPVVITSEINHYSIESVCEHFGLGGRCIRVPVTHEGIIDFEIFRQILIKCFTKRIPIACIIFSGGNTTHCNVEKIKEGHDILYALLEKFNVNYIPYIYFDMVICWPWLFFKYYDFDKNKLDIPVAVLSKMAVILERIVFARLADGAGIDFHKGGFSPYTCSIFLSKKADELYAISDKTVKNNQHTPIEPNRYTLGNSRGTSDILSAWNILQSVGIEGFQAYVANMLIVANVLADALPTYGFTILEKNNTYGFATIIWAARPQKKLTFQKIKESSEETVVANNEYLYALSEYWITNKECSYYTRFLPNYTTISDNRKVAVISLLPMTLNIDEDKAREIAAKLGTLKKSFDQKYLSGMRFTTKEMPENVEK
;
A
#
# COMPACT_ATOMS: atom_id res chain seq x y z
N MET A 1 -29.52 -4.83 48.85
CA MET A 1 -28.54 -3.96 49.53
C MET A 1 -27.37 -3.79 48.58
N PHE A 2 -27.01 -2.65 47.99
CA PHE A 2 -27.57 -1.30 47.86
C PHE A 2 -27.91 -1.08 46.37
N HIS A 3 -29.05 -0.45 46.06
CA HIS A 3 -29.31 0.05 44.71
C HIS A 3 -28.49 1.33 44.50
N GLU A 4 -27.20 1.21 44.17
CA GLU A 4 -26.49 2.34 43.56
C GLU A 4 -27.07 2.52 42.16
N GLN A 5 -27.95 3.50 41.99
CA GLN A 5 -28.32 3.99 40.67
C GLN A 5 -27.11 4.69 40.08
N TYR A 6 -26.71 4.30 38.86
CA TYR A 6 -25.58 4.91 38.17
C TYR A 6 -25.99 6.25 37.59
N GLU A 7 -25.15 7.27 37.79
CA GLU A 7 -25.52 8.63 37.43
C GLU A 7 -24.98 9.03 36.05
N VAL A 8 -25.85 9.58 35.19
CA VAL A 8 -25.51 10.09 33.86
C VAL A 8 -25.84 11.58 33.82
N LEU A 9 -24.87 12.40 33.42
CA LEU A 9 -25.05 13.85 33.30
C LEU A 9 -25.48 14.21 31.88
N LEU A 10 -26.64 14.85 31.74
CA LEU A 10 -27.15 15.41 30.49
C LEU A 10 -27.06 16.94 30.56
N VAL A 11 -26.37 17.55 29.60
CA VAL A 11 -26.23 19.01 29.54
C VAL A 11 -27.03 19.56 28.36
N PHE A 12 -28.08 20.31 28.66
CA PHE A 12 -29.02 20.89 27.70
C PHE A 12 -28.89 22.42 27.63
N SER A 13 -29.52 22.99 26.60
CA SER A 13 -29.66 24.45 26.46
C SER A 13 -31.06 24.86 26.01
N LYS A 14 -31.54 26.01 26.46
CA LYS A 14 -32.80 26.62 25.99
C LYS A 14 -32.70 27.22 24.57
N LEU A 15 -31.60 26.98 23.85
CA LEU A 15 -31.48 27.27 22.42
C LEU A 15 -32.47 26.46 21.56
N SER A 16 -32.92 25.30 22.06
CA SER A 16 -34.00 24.50 21.49
C SER A 16 -35.10 24.32 22.51
N GLU A 17 -36.34 24.68 22.14
CA GLU A 17 -37.51 24.58 23.03
C GLU A 17 -37.86 23.12 23.33
N PHE A 18 -37.56 22.21 22.39
CA PHE A 18 -37.74 20.76 22.49
C PHE A 18 -37.01 20.11 23.69
N ASN A 19 -35.92 20.73 24.17
CA ASN A 19 -35.14 20.18 25.27
C ASN A 19 -35.91 20.13 26.60
N THR A 20 -36.86 21.04 26.83
CA THR A 20 -37.66 21.03 28.07
C THR A 20 -38.64 19.86 28.06
N ASP A 21 -39.23 19.58 26.90
CA ASP A 21 -40.13 18.44 26.71
C ASP A 21 -39.38 17.12 26.86
N LEU A 22 -38.17 17.01 26.31
CA LEU A 22 -37.31 15.85 26.47
C LEU A 22 -37.03 15.52 27.94
N ILE A 23 -36.67 16.51 28.76
CA ILE A 23 -36.41 16.31 30.20
C ILE A 23 -37.65 15.74 30.90
N ASN A 24 -38.82 16.32 30.63
CA ASN A 24 -40.08 15.84 31.20
C ASN A 24 -40.41 14.40 30.77
N ILE A 25 -40.16 14.06 29.50
CA ILE A 25 -40.37 12.70 28.98
C ILE A 25 -39.43 11.71 29.68
N ILE A 26 -38.13 12.01 29.76
CA ILE A 26 -37.14 11.13 30.39
C ILE A 26 -37.49 10.88 31.86
N ASP A 27 -37.90 11.91 32.60
CA ASP A 27 -38.33 11.79 34.00
C ASP A 27 -39.62 10.95 34.15
N SER A 28 -40.54 11.05 33.19
CA SER A 28 -41.78 10.28 33.18
C SER A 28 -41.58 8.79 32.88
N GLU A 29 -40.63 8.46 31.99
CA GLU A 29 -40.40 7.09 31.53
C GLU A 29 -39.71 6.22 32.60
N ARG A 30 -38.99 6.83 33.55
CA ARG A 30 -38.24 6.21 34.67
C ARG A 30 -37.27 5.09 34.27
N SER A 31 -35.99 5.24 34.62
CA SER A 31 -35.02 4.13 34.52
C SER A 31 -34.92 3.34 35.83
N SER A 32 -34.90 2.01 35.73
CA SER A 32 -34.70 1.11 36.87
C SER A 32 -33.24 1.05 37.34
N CYS A 33 -32.29 1.46 36.49
CA CYS A 33 -30.85 1.29 36.70
C CYS A 33 -30.06 2.60 36.62
N LEU A 34 -30.63 3.66 36.04
CA LEU A 34 -29.96 4.94 35.85
C LEU A 34 -30.65 6.05 36.65
N LYS A 35 -29.83 6.96 37.17
CA LYS A 35 -30.24 8.27 37.63
C LYS A 35 -29.73 9.29 36.61
N PHE A 36 -30.65 10.03 36.00
CA PHE A 36 -30.27 11.12 35.11
C PHE A 36 -30.20 12.43 35.91
N THR A 37 -29.10 13.15 35.74
CA THR A 37 -28.90 14.48 36.29
C THR A 37 -28.79 15.46 35.14
N TYR A 38 -29.53 16.56 35.22
CA TYR A 38 -29.67 17.51 34.12
C TYR A 38 -29.10 18.86 34.53
N LEU A 39 -28.37 19.49 33.60
CA LEU A 39 -28.05 20.91 33.67
C LEU A 39 -28.62 21.60 32.44
N VAL A 40 -29.34 22.70 32.65
CA VAL A 40 -29.87 23.53 31.58
C VAL A 40 -29.15 24.87 31.63
N ASP A 41 -28.41 25.17 30.58
CA ASP A 41 -27.63 26.40 30.43
C ASP A 41 -26.65 26.71 31.59
N PRO A 42 -25.87 25.73 32.09
CA PRO A 42 -24.95 25.99 33.20
C PRO A 42 -23.89 27.03 32.82
N THR A 43 -23.51 27.87 33.78
CA THR A 43 -22.26 28.63 33.67
C THR A 43 -21.07 27.67 33.75
N ARG A 44 -19.90 28.11 33.22
CA ARG A 44 -18.66 27.31 33.30
C ARG A 44 -18.35 26.86 34.73
N LYS A 45 -18.49 27.78 35.70
CA LYS A 45 -18.19 27.52 37.11
C LYS A 45 -19.15 26.50 37.73
N GLU A 46 -20.43 26.56 37.39
CA GLU A 46 -21.43 25.60 37.89
C GLU A 46 -21.15 24.19 37.35
N LEU A 47 -20.82 24.09 36.05
CA LEU A 47 -20.47 22.81 35.45
C LEU A 47 -19.17 22.24 36.05
N GLU A 48 -18.11 23.04 36.17
CA GLU A 48 -16.84 22.62 36.79
C GLU A 48 -17.05 22.13 38.24
N LEU A 49 -17.83 22.86 39.05
CA LEU A 49 -18.10 22.49 40.43
C LEU A 49 -18.84 21.15 40.52
N LEU A 50 -19.84 20.94 39.67
CA LEU A 50 -20.62 19.70 39.68
C LEU A 50 -19.78 18.49 39.24
N LEU A 51 -18.93 18.67 38.21
CA LEU A 51 -18.02 17.65 37.72
C LEU A 51 -16.94 17.25 38.74
N GLN A 52 -16.52 18.19 39.60
CA GLN A 52 -15.58 17.90 40.70
C GLN A 52 -16.24 17.12 41.85
N GLN A 53 -17.52 17.35 42.08
CA GLN A 53 -18.24 16.78 43.23
C GLN A 53 -18.80 15.38 42.97
N ASN A 54 -18.97 14.99 41.71
CA ASN A 54 -19.67 13.77 41.33
C ASN A 54 -18.89 12.95 40.30
N LYS A 55 -19.00 11.63 40.38
CA LYS A 55 -18.47 10.72 39.37
C LYS A 55 -19.61 10.18 38.52
N TYR A 56 -19.66 10.61 37.26
CA TYR A 56 -20.68 10.16 36.30
C TYR A 56 -20.21 8.92 35.54
N LEU A 57 -21.15 8.02 35.21
CA LEU A 57 -20.90 6.89 34.30
C LEU A 57 -20.56 7.40 32.89
N CYS A 58 -21.31 8.40 32.44
CA CYS A 58 -21.14 9.07 31.17
C CYS A 58 -21.65 10.51 31.29
N ILE A 59 -20.99 11.43 30.59
CA ILE A 59 -21.44 12.81 30.39
C ILE A 59 -21.88 12.93 28.95
N ILE A 60 -23.11 13.40 28.72
CA ILE A 60 -23.71 13.55 27.41
C ILE A 60 -24.00 15.04 27.16
N PRO A 61 -23.14 15.73 26.39
CA PRO A 61 -23.40 17.09 25.95
C PRO A 61 -24.50 17.09 24.88
N CYS A 62 -25.75 17.27 25.29
CA CYS A 62 -26.89 17.53 24.39
C CYS A 62 -26.88 18.95 23.81
N THR A 63 -25.82 19.71 24.06
CA THR A 63 -25.50 20.99 23.43
C THR A 63 -24.00 21.23 23.60
N GLN A 64 -23.41 22.04 22.71
CA GLN A 64 -22.04 22.52 22.85
C GLN A 64 -21.98 23.91 23.49
N TYR A 65 -23.08 24.65 23.38
CA TYR A 65 -23.21 26.03 23.82
C TYR A 65 -24.35 26.17 24.83
N THR A 66 -24.13 27.01 25.83
CA THR A 66 -25.13 27.29 26.88
C THR A 66 -25.56 28.75 26.81
N LEU A 67 -26.85 29.00 27.06
CA LEU A 67 -27.46 30.31 26.98
C LEU A 67 -27.19 31.11 28.26
N LYS A 68 -26.57 32.28 28.13
CA LYS A 68 -26.46 33.25 29.21
C LYS A 68 -27.75 34.08 29.35
N LYS A 69 -28.32 34.53 28.22
CA LYS A 69 -29.57 35.32 28.19
C LYS A 69 -30.18 35.35 26.78
N LYS A 70 -31.52 35.32 26.68
CA LYS A 70 -32.26 35.62 25.43
C LYS A 70 -32.60 37.12 25.36
N CYS A 71 -32.36 37.75 24.22
CA CYS A 71 -32.61 39.16 23.93
C CYS A 71 -33.36 39.28 22.59
N GLY A 72 -34.69 39.24 22.60
CA GLY A 72 -35.49 39.21 21.37
C GLY A 72 -35.24 37.94 20.55
N HIS A 73 -34.88 38.08 19.27
CA HIS A 73 -34.48 36.98 18.38
C HIS A 73 -33.02 36.52 18.60
N LYS A 74 -32.26 37.16 19.50
CA LYS A 74 -30.86 36.82 19.78
C LYS A 74 -30.69 36.03 21.07
N TYR A 75 -29.70 35.15 21.06
CA TYR A 75 -29.31 34.29 22.15
C TYR A 75 -27.86 34.61 22.51
N LYS A 76 -27.64 35.22 23.67
CA LYS A 76 -26.28 35.49 24.18
C LYS A 76 -25.78 34.27 24.92
N LEU A 77 -24.67 33.69 24.48
CA LEU A 77 -24.11 32.45 25.00
C LEU A 77 -23.13 32.71 26.16
N ASN A 78 -22.91 31.71 27.01
CA ASN A 78 -21.80 31.70 27.95
C ASN A 78 -20.47 31.53 27.19
N ASN A 79 -19.39 32.06 27.75
CA ASN A 79 -18.08 32.09 27.08
C ASN A 79 -17.26 30.81 27.32
N TYR A 80 -17.80 29.66 26.91
CA TYR A 80 -17.09 28.37 26.90
C TYR A 80 -17.84 27.36 26.03
N ILE A 81 -17.13 26.32 25.55
CA ILE A 81 -17.68 25.17 24.84
C ILE A 81 -17.64 23.96 25.77
N ILE A 82 -18.75 23.23 25.90
CA ILE A 82 -18.86 22.12 26.87
C ILE A 82 -17.84 21.01 26.57
N SER A 83 -17.80 20.50 25.34
CA SER A 83 -16.88 19.40 24.98
C SER A 83 -15.41 19.80 25.14
N GLN A 84 -15.05 21.04 24.78
CA GLN A 84 -13.70 21.55 24.98
C GLN A 84 -13.33 21.66 26.46
N LEU A 85 -14.26 22.09 27.32
CA LEU A 85 -14.06 22.08 28.77
C LEU A 85 -13.84 20.65 29.27
N LEU A 86 -14.69 19.70 28.88
CA LEU A 86 -14.57 18.29 29.29
C LEU A 86 -13.23 17.69 28.85
N GLN A 87 -12.77 17.99 27.63
CA GLN A 87 -11.46 17.57 27.15
C GLN A 87 -10.32 18.21 27.94
N ASN A 88 -10.39 19.51 28.24
CA ASN A 88 -9.38 20.21 29.04
C ASN A 88 -9.30 19.68 30.48
N LEU A 89 -10.38 19.08 30.98
CA LEU A 89 -10.43 18.40 32.27
C LEU A 89 -10.06 16.91 32.19
N GLU A 90 -9.66 16.42 31.00
CA GLU A 90 -9.32 15.02 30.75
C GLU A 90 -10.45 14.03 31.09
N LEU A 91 -11.70 14.46 30.94
CA LEU A 91 -12.88 13.64 31.19
C LEU A 91 -13.35 12.95 29.90
N GLU A 92 -13.72 11.67 30.01
CA GLU A 92 -14.40 10.95 28.94
C GLU A 92 -15.89 11.32 28.88
N PHE A 93 -16.41 11.53 27.67
CA PHE A 93 -17.81 11.93 27.44
C PHE A 93 -18.33 11.37 26.09
N TRP A 94 -19.64 11.47 25.86
CA TRP A 94 -20.27 11.10 24.59
C TRP A 94 -20.02 12.15 23.50
N GLY A 95 -19.57 11.72 22.32
CA GLY A 95 -19.29 12.62 21.21
C GLY A 95 -17.82 13.00 21.12
N CYS A 96 -17.51 14.08 20.41
CA CYS A 96 -16.13 14.57 20.25
C CYS A 96 -16.04 16.09 20.39
N THR A 97 -14.80 16.60 20.47
CA THR A 97 -14.48 18.03 20.49
C THR A 97 -14.26 18.64 19.11
N TYR A 98 -14.10 17.79 18.09
CA TYR A 98 -13.69 18.20 16.76
C TYR A 98 -14.94 18.49 15.95
N ILE A 99 -15.23 19.78 15.76
CA ILE A 99 -16.52 20.31 15.31
C ILE A 99 -17.55 20.22 16.44
N SER A 100 -17.35 21.06 17.46
CA SER A 100 -18.48 21.58 18.24
C SER A 100 -19.52 22.03 17.23
N SER A 101 -20.69 21.36 17.20
CA SER A 101 -21.84 21.64 16.33
C SER A 101 -21.72 22.97 15.61
N LEU A 102 -21.69 22.98 14.27
CA LEU A 102 -21.44 24.14 13.39
C LEU A 102 -22.46 25.28 13.63
N ILE A 103 -22.36 25.87 14.80
CA ILE A 103 -23.23 26.90 15.34
C ILE A 103 -22.36 28.15 15.35
N LEU A 104 -22.59 28.88 14.26
CA LEU A 104 -22.38 30.29 14.00
C LEU A 104 -21.01 30.86 13.62
N HIS A 105 -19.89 30.26 14.00
CA HIS A 105 -18.58 30.77 13.53
C HIS A 105 -17.93 29.90 12.45
N GLU A 106 -18.46 28.68 12.26
CA GLU A 106 -17.78 27.64 11.50
C GLU A 106 -18.56 27.15 10.26
N LYS A 107 -19.76 27.65 9.95
CA LYS A 107 -20.46 27.26 8.69
C LYS A 107 -19.66 27.63 7.44
N ALA A 108 -18.81 28.65 7.52
CA ALA A 108 -17.80 28.94 6.49
C ALA A 108 -16.81 27.77 6.31
N ILE A 109 -16.46 27.03 7.38
CA ILE A 109 -15.66 25.78 7.30
C ILE A 109 -16.45 24.69 6.57
N CYS A 110 -17.75 24.57 6.82
CA CYS A 110 -18.63 23.63 6.12
C CYS A 110 -18.58 23.81 4.59
N SER A 111 -18.39 25.04 4.11
CA SER A 111 -18.21 25.36 2.69
C SER A 111 -16.83 25.01 2.12
N GLN A 112 -15.83 24.81 2.98
CA GLN A 112 -14.50 24.30 2.63
C GLN A 112 -14.45 22.77 2.66
N MET A 113 -15.42 22.12 3.31
CA MET A 113 -15.53 20.67 3.32
C MET A 113 -15.89 20.13 1.93
N SER A 114 -15.52 18.88 1.68
CA SER A 114 -15.96 18.16 0.49
C SER A 114 -17.49 18.17 0.40
N LEU A 115 -18.03 18.65 -0.72
CA LEU A 115 -19.47 18.86 -0.97
C LEU A 115 -20.13 19.97 -0.14
N GLY A 116 -19.34 20.86 0.48
CA GLY A 116 -19.84 22.09 1.07
C GLY A 116 -20.52 23.02 0.05
N ILE A 117 -21.24 24.02 0.55
CA ILE A 117 -21.88 25.04 -0.30
C ILE A 117 -20.80 25.74 -1.15
N PRO A 118 -20.95 25.81 -2.48
CA PRO A 118 -19.92 26.39 -3.35
C PRO A 118 -19.85 27.92 -3.20
N LYS A 119 -18.64 28.43 -2.90
CA LYS A 119 -18.25 29.86 -2.98
C LYS A 119 -19.04 30.86 -2.11
N PRO A 120 -19.36 30.60 -0.82
CA PRO A 120 -19.91 31.65 0.04
C PRO A 120 -18.94 32.83 0.15
N GLN A 121 -19.48 34.04 0.29
CA GLN A 121 -18.71 35.27 0.52
C GLN A 121 -18.94 35.73 1.96
N VAL A 122 -17.85 36.00 2.66
CA VAL A 122 -17.91 36.65 3.98
C VAL A 122 -17.82 38.14 3.77
N ILE A 123 -18.81 38.86 4.26
CA ILE A 123 -18.90 40.32 4.16
C ILE A 123 -18.83 40.88 5.56
N SER A 124 -17.72 41.52 5.91
CA SER A 124 -17.53 42.15 7.21
C SER A 124 -18.10 43.56 7.24
N ARG A 125 -18.68 43.96 8.38
CA ARG A 125 -19.10 45.35 8.64
C ARG A 125 -17.97 46.34 8.38
N PHE A 126 -16.73 45.95 8.69
CA PHE A 126 -15.57 46.82 8.57
C PHE A 126 -15.09 46.98 7.11
N HIS A 127 -15.55 46.13 6.18
CA HIS A 127 -15.13 46.10 4.78
C HIS A 127 -16.32 45.91 3.81
N ASN A 128 -17.37 46.74 3.92
CA ASN A 128 -18.60 46.61 3.13
C ASN A 128 -18.77 47.61 1.95
N LYS A 129 -17.79 48.50 1.69
CA LYS A 129 -17.93 49.60 0.70
C LYS A 129 -18.04 49.18 -0.78
N SER A 130 -18.23 47.90 -1.09
CA SER A 130 -18.31 47.37 -2.46
C SER A 130 -19.01 46.00 -2.53
N VAL A 131 -20.00 45.75 -1.67
CA VAL A 131 -20.71 44.46 -1.63
C VAL A 131 -21.30 44.08 -2.99
N CYS A 132 -21.99 44.99 -3.66
CA CYS A 132 -22.52 44.78 -5.01
C CYS A 132 -21.43 44.38 -6.02
N ASN A 133 -20.24 44.99 -5.97
CA ASN A 133 -19.12 44.64 -6.85
C ASN A 133 -18.52 43.27 -6.51
N ILE A 134 -18.39 42.95 -5.21
CA ILE A 134 -17.91 41.64 -4.75
C ILE A 134 -18.83 40.53 -5.26
N LEU A 135 -20.14 40.68 -5.07
CA LEU A 135 -21.13 39.68 -5.47
C LEU A 135 -21.19 39.53 -7.01
N LYS A 136 -21.06 40.62 -7.78
CA LYS A 136 -20.99 40.57 -9.25
C LYS A 136 -19.70 39.91 -9.76
N ASN A 137 -18.55 40.28 -9.23
CA ASN A 137 -17.25 39.70 -9.62
C ASN A 137 -17.17 38.20 -9.31
N LYS A 138 -17.97 37.72 -8.36
CA LYS A 138 -18.06 36.32 -7.97
C LYS A 138 -19.20 35.56 -8.67
N GLU A 139 -19.94 36.22 -9.57
CA GLU A 139 -21.05 35.65 -10.33
C GLU A 139 -22.13 35.01 -9.45
N MET A 140 -22.47 35.66 -8.32
CA MET A 140 -23.46 35.15 -7.37
C MET A 140 -24.86 35.08 -8.01
N LYS A 141 -25.51 33.92 -7.91
CA LYS A 141 -26.89 33.71 -8.40
C LYS A 141 -27.92 34.05 -7.32
N ALA A 142 -28.99 34.72 -7.73
CA ALA A 142 -30.15 34.99 -6.88
C ALA A 142 -31.20 33.85 -6.94
N PRO A 143 -32.02 33.62 -5.90
CA PRO A 143 -32.09 34.37 -4.64
C PRO A 143 -30.82 34.21 -3.79
N ILE A 144 -30.40 35.27 -3.11
CA ILE A 144 -29.18 35.32 -2.30
C ILE A 144 -29.56 35.22 -0.83
N VAL A 145 -29.00 34.24 -0.12
CA VAL A 145 -29.20 34.08 1.32
C VAL A 145 -28.14 34.88 2.07
N LEU A 146 -28.58 35.66 3.05
CA LEU A 146 -27.77 36.47 3.95
C LEU A 146 -27.90 35.87 5.36
N GLU A 147 -26.84 35.22 5.84
CA GLU A 147 -26.79 34.66 7.18
C GLU A 147 -25.91 35.55 8.08
N PRO A 148 -26.50 36.29 9.04
CA PRO A 148 -25.76 37.17 9.93
C PRO A 148 -24.89 36.39 10.92
N ILE A 149 -23.67 36.86 11.12
CA ILE A 149 -22.70 36.38 12.12
C ILE A 149 -22.53 37.49 13.15
N TYR A 150 -22.82 37.19 14.42
CA TYR A 150 -22.84 38.18 15.49
C TYR A 150 -21.56 38.14 16.34
N ALA A 151 -21.12 39.30 16.82
CA ALA A 151 -20.04 39.44 17.78
C ALA A 151 -20.47 39.01 19.20
N ASN A 152 -19.51 38.94 20.12
CA ASN A 152 -19.74 38.77 21.57
C ASN A 152 -20.50 37.48 21.98
N ASN A 153 -20.27 36.38 21.27
CA ASN A 153 -20.95 35.08 21.47
C ASN A 153 -22.48 35.21 21.44
N CYS A 154 -23.01 36.04 20.54
CA CYS A 154 -24.45 36.14 20.28
C CYS A 154 -24.85 35.26 19.09
N LEU A 155 -26.11 34.82 19.09
CA LEU A 155 -26.64 33.89 18.09
C LEU A 155 -28.05 34.26 17.69
N SER A 156 -28.38 34.14 16.40
CA SER A 156 -29.77 34.17 15.93
C SER A 156 -30.03 33.05 14.92
N LYS A 157 -31.28 32.61 14.85
CA LYS A 157 -31.78 31.71 13.80
C LYS A 157 -32.31 32.49 12.59
N GLU A 158 -32.43 33.82 12.68
CA GLU A 158 -32.91 34.64 11.56
C GLU A 158 -31.95 34.58 10.37
N LYS A 159 -32.54 34.38 9.18
CA LYS A 159 -31.87 34.47 7.89
C LYS A 159 -32.67 35.39 7.01
N TYR A 160 -31.99 36.08 6.10
CA TYR A 160 -32.62 36.95 5.14
C TYR A 160 -32.37 36.45 3.73
N THR A 161 -33.31 36.68 2.82
CA THR A 161 -33.19 36.28 1.41
C THR A 161 -33.46 37.50 0.55
N ALA A 162 -32.53 37.80 -0.36
CA ALA A 162 -32.66 38.87 -1.34
C ALA A 162 -32.93 38.29 -2.73
N ALA A 163 -33.86 38.86 -3.49
CA ALA A 163 -34.18 38.42 -4.85
C ALA A 163 -33.16 38.90 -5.90
N SER A 164 -32.25 39.82 -5.55
CA SER A 164 -31.20 40.31 -6.45
C SER A 164 -29.93 40.76 -5.71
N ILE A 165 -28.82 40.93 -6.45
CA ILE A 165 -27.56 41.47 -5.89
C ILE A 165 -27.74 42.89 -5.32
N ASN A 166 -28.52 43.74 -5.97
CA ASN A 166 -28.74 45.11 -5.50
C ASN A 166 -29.57 45.14 -4.21
N GLU A 167 -30.56 44.25 -4.10
CA GLU A 167 -31.34 44.08 -2.88
C GLU A 167 -30.46 43.53 -1.75
N ALA A 168 -29.60 42.54 -2.03
CA ALA A 168 -28.65 42.02 -1.05
C ALA A 168 -27.72 43.11 -0.51
N ASP A 169 -27.15 43.95 -1.39
CA ASP A 169 -26.29 45.08 -1.03
C ASP A 169 -27.00 46.10 -0.11
N SER A 170 -28.25 46.45 -0.46
CA SER A 170 -29.08 47.34 0.35
C SER A 170 -29.44 46.73 1.71
N MET A 171 -29.84 45.45 1.73
CA MET A 171 -30.21 44.75 2.96
C MET A 171 -29.03 44.61 3.91
N ILE A 172 -27.85 44.22 3.41
CA ILE A 172 -26.63 44.10 4.23
C ILE A 172 -26.29 45.44 4.88
N SER A 173 -26.35 46.53 4.11
CA SER A 173 -26.08 47.88 4.64
C SER A 173 -27.07 48.27 5.74
N GLN A 174 -28.37 48.10 5.48
CA GLN A 174 -29.42 48.40 6.44
C GLN A 174 -29.34 47.54 7.71
N LEU A 175 -29.04 46.25 7.59
CA LEU A 175 -28.90 45.35 8.73
C LEU A 175 -27.66 45.70 9.57
N PHE A 176 -26.54 46.05 8.93
CA PHE A 176 -25.36 46.50 9.66
C PHE A 176 -25.61 47.79 10.45
N ASP A 177 -26.40 48.72 9.91
CA ASP A 177 -26.75 49.98 10.58
C ASP A 177 -27.75 49.77 11.72
N ASN A 178 -28.74 48.89 11.54
CA ASN A 178 -29.81 48.68 12.51
C ASN A 178 -29.41 47.76 13.67
N ASP A 179 -28.45 46.87 13.45
CA ASP A 179 -28.07 45.87 14.44
C ASP A 179 -26.56 45.87 14.68
N SER A 180 -26.11 46.67 15.65
CA SER A 180 -24.70 46.80 16.03
C SER A 180 -24.02 45.49 16.49
N ASP A 181 -24.75 44.40 16.71
CA ASP A 181 -24.14 43.13 17.09
C ASP A 181 -23.71 42.28 15.88
N ILE A 182 -24.21 42.55 14.66
CA ILE A 182 -23.83 41.81 13.44
C ILE A 182 -22.41 42.21 13.00
N GLU A 183 -21.45 41.30 13.05
CA GLU A 183 -20.06 41.58 12.65
C GLU A 183 -19.82 41.27 11.17
N GLU A 184 -20.38 40.17 10.70
CA GLU A 184 -20.21 39.68 9.33
C GLU A 184 -21.51 39.08 8.77
N PHE A 185 -21.58 38.92 7.46
CA PHE A 185 -22.58 38.09 6.78
C PHE A 185 -21.87 36.98 6.01
N CYS A 186 -22.35 35.75 6.18
CA CYS A 186 -22.07 34.67 5.24
C CYS A 186 -23.13 34.71 4.13
N VAL A 187 -22.68 34.94 2.89
CA VAL A 187 -23.55 35.19 1.74
C VAL A 187 -23.37 34.12 0.68
N TYR A 188 -24.46 33.50 0.25
CA TYR A 188 -24.42 32.42 -0.73
C TYR A 188 -25.72 32.35 -1.54
N GLY A 189 -25.67 31.74 -2.73
CA GLY A 189 -26.86 31.51 -3.55
C GLY A 189 -27.80 30.50 -2.89
N SER A 190 -29.11 30.76 -2.93
CA SER A 190 -30.12 29.87 -2.37
C SER A 190 -30.07 28.49 -3.03
N ILE A 191 -30.11 27.45 -2.19
CA ILE A 191 -30.16 26.06 -2.65
C ILE A 191 -31.63 25.65 -2.76
N GLY A 192 -32.09 25.31 -3.97
CA GLY A 192 -33.50 25.18 -4.33
C GLY A 192 -34.29 23.97 -3.82
N SER A 193 -33.97 23.34 -2.67
CA SER A 193 -34.85 22.30 -2.10
C SER A 193 -35.54 22.72 -0.80
N ALA A 194 -36.83 22.38 -0.72
CA ALA A 194 -37.60 22.32 0.52
C ALA A 194 -37.25 21.10 1.39
N GLU A 195 -36.53 20.12 0.84
CA GLU A 195 -36.19 18.86 1.52
C GLU A 195 -34.72 18.85 1.95
N LYS A 196 -34.49 18.41 3.18
CA LYS A 196 -33.19 18.12 3.80
C LYS A 196 -33.01 16.61 3.94
N ILE A 197 -31.81 16.14 3.61
CA ILE A 197 -31.41 14.76 3.85
C ILE A 197 -30.48 14.74 5.05
N VAL A 198 -30.90 14.07 6.11
CA VAL A 198 -30.15 13.96 7.36
C VAL A 198 -29.58 12.55 7.43
N ILE A 199 -28.25 12.46 7.49
CA ILE A 199 -27.54 11.19 7.67
C ILE A 199 -26.96 11.17 9.07
N THR A 200 -27.41 10.23 9.90
CA THR A 200 -26.91 10.05 11.25
C THR A 200 -26.07 8.79 11.31
N ILE A 201 -24.87 8.90 11.89
CA ILE A 201 -23.99 7.80 12.26
C ILE A 201 -23.92 7.79 13.78
N LEU A 202 -24.39 6.70 14.40
CA LEU A 202 -24.38 6.48 15.84
C LEU A 202 -23.60 5.21 16.13
N GLY A 203 -22.41 5.34 16.69
CA GLY A 203 -21.49 4.23 16.91
C GLY A 203 -20.05 4.55 16.58
N ASN A 204 -19.22 3.52 16.68
CA ASN A 204 -17.81 3.55 16.34
C ASN A 204 -17.58 2.54 15.20
N PRO A 205 -17.55 3.00 13.92
CA PRO A 205 -17.46 2.12 12.77
C PRO A 205 -16.31 1.10 12.91
N PRO A 206 -16.53 -0.18 12.52
CA PRO A 206 -17.71 -0.71 11.84
C PRO A 206 -18.93 -1.01 12.75
N LEU A 207 -18.82 -0.84 14.07
CA LEU A 207 -19.92 -1.04 15.03
C LEU A 207 -20.74 0.25 15.16
N ALA A 208 -21.59 0.50 14.17
CA ALA A 208 -22.45 1.66 14.15
C ALA A 208 -23.83 1.38 13.55
N LEU A 209 -24.81 2.15 14.02
CA LEU A 209 -26.08 2.34 13.36
C LEU A 209 -25.96 3.54 12.43
N SER A 210 -26.45 3.40 11.21
CA SER A 210 -26.60 4.52 10.30
C SER A 210 -27.97 4.54 9.69
N PHE A 211 -28.55 5.73 9.63
CA PHE A 211 -29.86 5.92 9.05
C PHE A 211 -29.95 7.26 8.36
N VAL A 212 -30.83 7.28 7.35
CA VAL A 212 -31.12 8.45 6.53
C VAL A 212 -32.55 8.88 6.81
N CYS A 213 -32.75 10.17 7.07
CA CYS A 213 -34.06 10.79 7.22
C CYS A 213 -34.25 11.88 6.16
N GLU A 214 -35.46 11.96 5.64
CA GLU A 214 -35.95 13.07 4.82
C GLU A 214 -36.75 14.02 5.71
N SER A 215 -36.51 15.32 5.58
CA SER A 215 -37.15 16.34 6.39
C SER A 215 -37.45 17.59 5.58
N ASP A 216 -38.48 18.34 5.96
CA ASP A 216 -38.70 19.70 5.48
C ASP A 216 -37.66 20.69 6.03
N THR A 217 -37.68 21.95 5.58
CA THR A 217 -36.70 22.97 5.98
C THR A 217 -36.70 23.29 7.48
N ASP A 218 -37.87 23.18 8.13
CA ASP A 218 -38.05 23.53 9.53
C ASP A 218 -38.07 22.32 10.47
N PHE A 219 -37.81 21.11 9.94
CA PHE A 219 -37.84 19.85 10.68
C PHE A 219 -39.18 19.54 11.36
N SER A 220 -40.28 20.05 10.79
CA SER A 220 -41.64 19.81 11.27
C SER A 220 -42.17 18.45 10.82
N GLU A 221 -41.75 17.99 9.64
CA GLU A 221 -42.04 16.66 9.11
C GLU A 221 -40.73 15.91 8.89
N VAL A 222 -40.59 14.76 9.54
CA VAL A 222 -39.42 13.88 9.39
C VAL A 222 -39.85 12.45 9.10
N ASN A 223 -39.25 11.85 8.09
CA ASN A 223 -39.49 10.46 7.70
C ASN A 223 -38.18 9.70 7.57
N ALA A 224 -38.08 8.55 8.23
CA ALA A 224 -36.92 7.67 8.13
C ALA A 224 -36.98 6.82 6.86
N VAL A 225 -35.89 6.81 6.11
CA VAL A 225 -35.80 6.13 4.82
C VAL A 225 -35.45 4.66 5.02
N ARG A 226 -36.38 3.78 4.64
CA ARG A 226 -36.21 2.31 4.76
C ARG A 226 -35.24 1.73 3.72
N ASN A 227 -35.34 2.16 2.45
CA ASN A 227 -34.38 1.80 1.41
C ASN A 227 -33.45 2.98 1.11
N GLN A 228 -32.19 2.84 1.51
CA GLN A 228 -31.19 3.90 1.46
C GLN A 228 -30.34 3.88 0.18
N ASP A 229 -30.60 2.99 -0.78
CA ASP A 229 -29.78 2.79 -1.99
C ASP A 229 -29.58 4.11 -2.79
N LYS A 230 -30.61 4.96 -2.87
CA LYS A 230 -30.51 6.27 -3.53
C LYS A 230 -29.54 7.24 -2.85
N TYR A 231 -29.20 7.00 -1.58
CA TYR A 231 -28.33 7.84 -0.75
C TYR A 231 -26.98 7.20 -0.45
N THR A 232 -26.64 6.04 -1.05
CA THR A 232 -25.36 5.34 -0.87
C THR A 232 -24.15 6.27 -0.98
N ARG A 233 -24.12 7.17 -1.97
CA ARG A 233 -23.03 8.13 -2.13
C ARG A 233 -22.94 9.12 -0.97
N LEU A 234 -24.08 9.65 -0.51
CA LEU A 234 -24.11 10.58 0.64
C LEU A 234 -23.70 9.88 1.92
N LEU A 235 -24.16 8.63 2.13
CA LEU A 235 -23.77 7.82 3.28
C LEU A 235 -22.25 7.58 3.29
N SER A 236 -21.68 7.17 2.16
CA SER A 236 -20.22 6.99 2.02
C SER A 236 -19.43 8.28 2.31
N ASN A 237 -19.90 9.43 1.81
CA ASN A 237 -19.30 10.73 2.11
C ASN A 237 -19.41 11.09 3.59
N SER A 238 -20.55 10.86 4.23
CA SER A 238 -20.74 11.08 5.66
C SER A 238 -19.79 10.23 6.50
N TYR A 239 -19.57 8.97 6.14
CA TYR A 239 -18.55 8.13 6.78
C TYR A 239 -17.12 8.65 6.57
N GLN A 240 -16.81 9.17 5.38
CA GLN A 240 -15.54 9.83 5.13
C GLN A 240 -15.35 11.05 6.03
N LEU A 241 -16.34 11.95 6.10
CA LEU A 241 -16.29 13.13 6.94
C LEU A 241 -16.24 12.76 8.43
N PHE A 242 -17.04 11.78 8.87
CA PHE A 242 -17.01 11.26 10.24
C PHE A 242 -15.58 10.91 10.66
N ARG A 243 -14.81 10.28 9.76
CA ARG A 243 -13.41 9.93 10.01
C ARG A 243 -12.44 11.10 9.86
N GLU A 244 -12.52 11.86 8.77
CA GLU A 244 -11.63 12.99 8.45
C GLU A 244 -11.58 13.99 9.61
N TYR A 245 -12.74 14.21 10.23
CA TYR A 245 -12.92 15.12 11.36
C TYR A 245 -12.92 14.39 12.72
N ASN A 246 -12.48 13.13 12.80
CA ASN A 246 -12.34 12.38 14.05
C ASN A 246 -13.58 12.40 14.96
N PHE A 247 -14.79 12.36 14.38
CA PHE A 247 -16.01 12.19 15.15
C PHE A 247 -15.95 10.90 15.96
N ARG A 248 -16.58 10.91 17.14
CA ARG A 248 -16.65 9.78 18.06
C ARG A 248 -18.09 9.59 18.46
N ASP A 249 -18.55 8.34 18.48
CA ASP A 249 -19.88 7.89 18.92
C ASP A 249 -21.11 8.45 18.14
N PHE A 250 -21.06 9.68 17.64
CA PHE A 250 -22.17 10.36 16.99
C PHE A 250 -21.70 11.39 15.97
N GLY A 251 -22.37 11.41 14.82
CA GLY A 251 -22.21 12.43 13.79
C GLY A 251 -23.46 12.49 12.92
N GLN A 252 -24.02 13.68 12.76
CA GLN A 252 -25.19 13.95 11.94
C GLN A 252 -24.82 14.94 10.84
N PHE A 253 -25.08 14.58 9.59
CA PHE A 253 -24.70 15.33 8.40
C PHE A 253 -25.96 15.72 7.65
N ILE A 254 -26.18 17.03 7.46
CA ILE A 254 -27.38 17.57 6.86
C ILE A 254 -27.04 18.06 5.46
N TYR A 255 -27.67 17.45 4.46
CA TYR A 255 -27.53 17.79 3.06
C TYR A 255 -28.79 18.50 2.55
N SER A 256 -28.58 19.47 1.65
CA SER A 256 -29.65 20.08 0.86
C SER A 256 -29.47 19.68 -0.60
N TYR A 257 -30.57 19.40 -1.30
CA TYR A 257 -30.53 19.03 -2.70
C TYR A 257 -30.70 20.27 -3.60
N ASP A 258 -29.76 20.49 -4.50
CA ASP A 258 -29.91 21.45 -5.57
C ASP A 258 -30.56 20.78 -6.77
N LYS A 259 -31.86 21.03 -6.96
CA LYS A 259 -32.64 20.47 -8.06
C LYS A 259 -32.17 20.94 -9.43
N GLU A 260 -31.61 22.14 -9.55
CA GLU A 260 -31.19 22.69 -10.84
C GLU A 260 -29.91 22.03 -11.34
N ASN A 261 -28.98 21.76 -10.41
CA ASN A 261 -27.68 21.19 -10.73
C ASN A 261 -27.58 19.67 -10.47
N GLU A 262 -28.64 19.07 -9.92
CA GLU A 262 -28.71 17.66 -9.50
C GLU A 262 -27.59 17.25 -8.52
N ILE A 263 -27.25 18.15 -7.59
CA ILE A 263 -26.13 17.99 -6.64
C ILE A 263 -26.63 18.14 -5.20
N TYR A 264 -26.06 17.37 -4.27
CA TYR A 264 -26.27 17.55 -2.84
C TYR A 264 -25.14 18.39 -2.23
N TYR A 265 -25.51 19.34 -1.38
CA TYR A 265 -24.57 20.16 -0.62
C TYR A 265 -24.70 19.88 0.87
N LEU A 266 -23.57 19.65 1.55
CA LEU A 266 -23.49 19.61 3.00
C LEU A 266 -23.69 21.02 3.55
N VAL A 267 -24.77 21.22 4.29
CA VAL A 267 -25.15 22.54 4.82
C VAL A 267 -24.97 22.67 6.33
N ALA A 268 -24.92 21.55 7.06
CA ALA A 268 -24.63 21.55 8.49
C ALA A 268 -24.17 20.16 8.99
N VAL A 269 -23.47 20.18 10.13
CA VAL A 269 -23.04 18.98 10.86
C VAL A 269 -23.36 19.16 12.34
N ASN A 270 -23.96 18.13 12.96
CA ASN A 270 -24.44 18.14 14.35
C ASN A 270 -25.26 19.40 14.69
N TYR A 271 -26.17 19.80 13.79
CA TYR A 271 -26.94 21.04 13.97
C TYR A 271 -27.88 20.96 15.17
N GLU A 272 -28.56 19.82 15.33
CA GLU A 272 -29.40 19.51 16.48
C GLU A 272 -28.67 18.61 17.49
N ASN A 273 -29.30 18.35 18.63
CA ASN A 273 -28.73 17.51 19.69
C ASN A 273 -28.83 16.01 19.37
N CYS A 274 -28.07 15.16 20.07
CA CYS A 274 -28.05 13.70 19.82
C CYS A 274 -29.34 12.93 20.14
N LEU A 275 -30.39 13.61 20.62
CA LEU A 275 -31.75 13.14 20.87
C LEU A 275 -32.79 13.97 20.11
N ASP A 276 -32.40 14.58 18.99
CA ASP A 276 -33.33 15.36 18.17
C ASP A 276 -34.42 14.50 17.51
N TYR A 277 -35.41 15.19 16.94
CA TYR A 277 -36.58 14.54 16.34
C TYR A 277 -36.22 13.55 15.23
N THR A 278 -35.18 13.82 14.43
CA THR A 278 -34.73 12.91 13.37
C THR A 278 -34.16 11.61 13.92
N VAL A 279 -33.43 11.68 15.04
CA VAL A 279 -32.89 10.51 15.74
C VAL A 279 -34.03 9.68 16.34
N ILE A 280 -34.95 10.34 17.05
CA ILE A 280 -36.10 9.68 17.68
C ILE A 280 -36.98 8.99 16.62
N THR A 281 -37.34 9.72 15.55
CA THR A 281 -38.16 9.19 14.45
C THR A 281 -37.48 8.01 13.76
N ALA A 282 -36.17 8.06 13.54
CA ALA A 282 -35.44 6.93 12.96
C ALA A 282 -35.49 5.68 13.86
N PHE A 283 -35.29 5.84 15.16
CA PHE A 283 -35.39 4.72 16.11
C PHE A 283 -36.80 4.12 16.17
N GLN A 284 -37.83 4.96 16.17
CA GLN A 284 -39.22 4.52 16.14
C GLN A 284 -39.55 3.77 14.84
N GLN A 285 -39.25 4.37 13.68
CA GLN A 285 -39.68 3.84 12.38
C GLN A 285 -38.83 2.67 11.85
N LEU A 286 -37.53 2.60 12.18
CA LEU A 286 -36.59 1.60 11.65
C LEU A 286 -36.27 0.46 12.63
N TYR A 287 -36.41 0.69 13.93
CA TYR A 287 -36.01 -0.24 14.99
C TYR A 287 -37.11 -0.52 16.03
N ALA A 288 -38.27 0.13 15.93
CA ALA A 288 -39.38 0.01 16.88
C ALA A 288 -39.00 0.37 18.33
N VAL A 289 -38.05 1.29 18.49
CA VAL A 289 -37.62 1.80 19.81
C VAL A 289 -38.39 3.10 20.07
N ASN A 290 -39.38 3.04 20.97
CA ASN A 290 -40.30 4.15 21.21
C ASN A 290 -39.95 5.01 22.44
N ARG A 291 -39.30 4.42 23.45
CA ARG A 291 -38.95 5.11 24.69
C ARG A 291 -37.62 5.85 24.54
N ILE A 292 -37.57 7.09 25.01
CA ILE A 292 -36.34 7.89 25.00
C ILE A 292 -35.29 7.25 25.92
N THR A 293 -35.70 6.63 27.04
CA THR A 293 -34.76 5.89 27.92
C THR A 293 -34.07 4.73 27.22
N ASP A 294 -34.72 4.09 26.23
CA ASP A 294 -34.10 3.01 25.46
C ASP A 294 -33.11 3.54 24.41
N ILE A 295 -33.37 4.72 23.83
CA ILE A 295 -32.40 5.43 22.98
C ILE A 295 -31.17 5.84 23.81
N LEU A 296 -31.38 6.34 25.03
CA LEU A 296 -30.29 6.63 25.97
C LEU A 296 -29.49 5.38 26.34
N ASN A 297 -30.14 4.23 26.53
CA ASN A 297 -29.45 2.95 26.72
C ASN A 297 -28.56 2.60 25.52
N ILE A 298 -29.03 2.82 24.29
CA ILE A 298 -28.25 2.62 23.06
C ILE A 298 -27.02 3.54 23.02
N ILE A 299 -27.21 4.83 23.33
CA ILE A 299 -26.12 5.81 23.44
C ILE A 299 -25.08 5.35 24.46
N LEU A 300 -25.51 4.92 25.65
CA LEU A 300 -24.61 4.41 26.68
C LEU A 300 -23.90 3.12 26.25
N ILE A 301 -24.57 2.22 25.54
CA ILE A 301 -23.93 1.01 25.00
C ILE A 301 -22.85 1.37 24.00
N VAL A 302 -23.10 2.32 23.09
CA VAL A 302 -22.09 2.78 22.13
C VAL A 302 -20.88 3.39 22.84
N TYR A 303 -21.13 4.28 23.81
CA TYR A 303 -20.08 4.86 24.64
C TYR A 303 -19.27 3.76 25.36
N LEU A 304 -19.93 2.83 26.04
CA LEU A 304 -19.27 1.76 26.79
C LEU A 304 -18.51 0.79 25.88
N SER A 305 -19.01 0.55 24.66
CA SER A 305 -18.39 -0.36 23.69
C SER A 305 -17.05 0.14 23.15
N ARG A 306 -16.71 1.43 23.34
CA ARG A 306 -15.40 1.99 23.02
C ARG A 306 -14.37 1.79 24.14
N LEU A 307 -14.83 1.51 25.36
CA LEU A 307 -13.98 1.32 26.51
C LEU A 307 -13.42 -0.11 26.55
N GLU A 308 -12.41 -0.34 27.38
CA GLU A 308 -11.92 -1.69 27.62
C GLU A 308 -13.05 -2.57 28.20
N PRO A 309 -13.25 -3.80 27.68
CA PRO A 309 -14.35 -4.68 28.07
C PRO A 309 -14.06 -5.40 29.40
N THR A 310 -13.89 -4.62 30.47
CA THR A 310 -13.83 -5.09 31.86
C THR A 310 -15.16 -5.72 32.27
N ASP A 311 -15.15 -6.55 33.31
CA ASP A 311 -16.37 -7.23 33.76
C ASP A 311 -17.47 -6.23 34.16
N THR A 312 -17.09 -5.07 34.71
CA THR A 312 -18.01 -3.97 35.02
C THR A 312 -18.66 -3.38 33.77
N VAL A 313 -17.87 -3.09 32.73
CA VAL A 313 -18.38 -2.55 31.44
C VAL A 313 -19.32 -3.56 30.77
N VAL A 314 -18.95 -4.84 30.77
CA VAL A 314 -19.78 -5.92 30.20
C VAL A 314 -21.12 -6.03 30.92
N GLU A 315 -21.12 -5.96 32.26
CA GLU A 315 -22.35 -6.02 33.06
C GLU A 315 -23.25 -4.80 32.80
N PHE A 316 -22.69 -3.61 32.59
CA PHE A 316 -23.46 -2.43 32.18
C PHE A 316 -24.11 -2.63 30.81
N ILE A 317 -23.33 -3.02 29.81
CA ILE A 317 -23.84 -3.27 28.45
C ILE A 317 -24.95 -4.34 28.51
N LYS A 318 -24.75 -5.42 29.27
CA LYS A 318 -25.77 -6.44 29.50
C LYS A 318 -27.06 -5.85 30.03
N LYS A 319 -27.01 -5.07 31.11
CA LYS A 319 -28.19 -4.42 31.71
C LYS A 319 -28.91 -3.48 30.76
N PHE A 320 -28.18 -2.67 29.98
CA PHE A 320 -28.79 -1.73 29.03
C PHE A 320 -29.34 -2.42 27.77
N SER A 321 -28.82 -3.59 27.42
CA SER A 321 -29.23 -4.32 26.21
C SER A 321 -30.49 -5.18 26.34
N VAL A 322 -30.99 -5.43 27.57
CA VAL A 322 -32.05 -6.42 27.86
C VAL A 322 -33.32 -6.23 27.02
N HIS A 323 -33.73 -4.98 26.77
CA HIS A 323 -34.96 -4.64 26.05
C HIS A 323 -34.74 -4.28 24.59
N LEU A 324 -33.49 -4.31 24.12
CA LEU A 324 -33.13 -3.94 22.76
C LEU A 324 -33.23 -5.14 21.83
N SER A 325 -33.59 -4.90 20.58
CA SER A 325 -33.62 -5.95 19.56
C SER A 325 -32.22 -6.49 19.25
N GLU A 326 -32.14 -7.74 18.80
CA GLU A 326 -30.88 -8.33 18.31
C GLU A 326 -30.27 -7.48 17.20
N LYS A 327 -31.08 -6.93 16.29
CA LYS A 327 -30.62 -6.04 15.21
C LYS A 327 -29.83 -4.84 15.73
N VAL A 328 -30.30 -4.21 16.81
CA VAL A 328 -29.63 -3.04 17.41
C VAL A 328 -28.35 -3.49 18.12
N THR A 329 -28.48 -4.48 19.02
CA THR A 329 -27.36 -4.94 19.86
C THR A 329 -26.21 -5.51 19.02
N GLU A 330 -26.50 -6.28 17.98
CA GLU A 330 -25.47 -6.82 17.07
C GLU A 330 -24.75 -5.77 16.23
N SER A 331 -25.36 -4.59 16.04
CA SER A 331 -24.76 -3.50 15.25
C SER A 331 -23.82 -2.62 16.08
N ILE A 332 -23.94 -2.60 17.40
CA ILE A 332 -23.21 -1.65 18.27
C ILE A 332 -22.38 -2.33 19.37
N ILE A 333 -22.65 -3.59 19.70
CA ILE A 333 -21.90 -4.33 20.74
C ILE A 333 -20.84 -5.21 20.06
N PRO A 334 -19.55 -5.10 20.42
CA PRO A 334 -18.50 -5.97 19.90
C PRO A 334 -18.78 -7.45 20.17
N PHE A 335 -18.50 -8.34 19.21
CA PHE A 335 -18.72 -9.77 19.38
C PHE A 335 -18.05 -10.36 20.63
N THR A 336 -16.85 -9.91 20.97
CA THR A 336 -16.14 -10.32 22.20
C THR A 336 -16.90 -9.95 23.48
N VAL A 337 -17.64 -8.84 23.48
CA VAL A 337 -18.51 -8.45 24.60
C VAL A 337 -19.78 -9.30 24.59
N GLN A 338 -20.38 -9.52 23.43
CA GLN A 338 -21.56 -10.41 23.31
C GLN A 338 -21.28 -11.81 23.85
N GLN A 339 -20.09 -12.36 23.60
CA GLN A 339 -19.65 -13.66 24.13
C GLN A 339 -19.57 -13.70 25.65
N LYS A 340 -19.11 -12.61 26.28
CA LYS A 340 -19.07 -12.50 27.74
C LYS A 340 -20.46 -12.35 28.35
N ILE A 341 -21.39 -11.69 27.64
CA ILE A 341 -22.79 -11.54 28.06
C ILE A 341 -23.53 -12.88 27.98
N ASN A 342 -23.36 -13.59 26.87
CA ASN A 342 -23.95 -14.90 26.63
C ASN A 342 -22.96 -15.78 25.87
N SER A 343 -22.51 -16.85 26.51
CA SER A 343 -21.57 -17.82 25.93
C SER A 343 -22.18 -18.62 24.77
N ALA A 344 -23.51 -18.71 24.68
CA ALA A 344 -24.20 -19.32 23.55
C ALA A 344 -24.36 -18.32 22.39
N TYR A 345 -23.74 -18.63 21.25
CA TYR A 345 -23.91 -17.92 19.99
C TYR A 345 -24.15 -18.90 18.84
N CYS A 346 -24.70 -18.40 17.73
CA CYS A 346 -25.01 -19.19 16.54
C CYS A 346 -24.28 -18.62 15.31
N TYR A 347 -24.35 -19.33 14.18
CA TYR A 347 -23.69 -18.90 12.95
C TYR A 347 -24.10 -17.50 12.49
N LYS A 348 -25.35 -17.05 12.77
CA LYS A 348 -25.82 -15.71 12.39
C LYS A 348 -25.01 -14.60 13.08
N LYS A 349 -24.71 -14.76 14.38
CA LYS A 349 -23.86 -13.82 15.13
C LYS A 349 -22.44 -13.78 14.57
N ILE A 350 -21.89 -14.94 14.19
CA ILE A 350 -20.59 -15.04 13.53
C ILE A 350 -20.62 -14.31 12.18
N CYS A 351 -21.63 -14.55 11.35
CA CYS A 351 -21.79 -13.86 10.07
C CYS A 351 -21.89 -12.34 10.24
N ASN A 352 -22.61 -11.86 11.25
CA ASN A 352 -22.73 -10.43 11.53
C ASN A 352 -21.40 -9.81 11.99
N GLU A 353 -20.64 -10.49 12.85
CA GLU A 353 -19.28 -10.08 13.21
C GLU A 353 -18.34 -10.02 11.99
N LEU A 354 -18.41 -11.03 11.11
CA LEU A 354 -17.58 -11.07 9.91
C LEU A 354 -17.99 -10.03 8.87
N LYS A 355 -19.29 -9.69 8.77
CA LYS A 355 -19.80 -8.69 7.81
C LYS A 355 -19.11 -7.34 7.97
N GLY A 356 -18.83 -6.91 9.21
CA GLY A 356 -18.11 -5.67 9.50
C GLY A 356 -16.64 -5.66 9.07
N ARG A 357 -16.08 -6.82 8.67
CA ARG A 357 -14.67 -6.98 8.25
C ARG A 357 -14.48 -6.93 6.74
N PHE A 358 -15.57 -6.90 5.96
CA PHE A 358 -15.55 -6.80 4.50
C PHE A 358 -15.99 -5.42 4.06
N LEU A 359 -15.67 -5.06 2.81
CA LEU A 359 -16.23 -3.87 2.19
C LEU A 359 -17.76 -4.02 2.11
N SER A 360 -18.49 -3.07 2.69
CA SER A 360 -19.94 -3.00 2.62
C SER A 360 -20.41 -2.80 1.17
N ALA A 361 -21.64 -3.22 0.86
CA ALA A 361 -22.20 -3.07 -0.48
C ALA A 361 -22.32 -1.61 -0.95
N ASP A 362 -22.48 -0.68 0.00
CA ASP A 362 -22.50 0.77 -0.21
C ASP A 362 -21.09 1.40 -0.16
N GLU A 363 -20.07 0.58 0.11
CA GLU A 363 -18.68 0.95 0.37
C GLU A 363 -18.48 2.03 1.46
N GLY A 364 -19.46 2.24 2.32
CA GLY A 364 -19.42 3.28 3.36
C GLY A 364 -18.28 3.05 4.37
N ASN A 365 -17.87 1.80 4.57
CA ASN A 365 -16.78 1.43 5.46
C ASN A 365 -15.41 1.32 4.78
N ARG A 366 -15.24 1.80 3.53
CA ARG A 366 -13.94 1.74 2.81
C ARG A 366 -12.79 2.31 3.63
N ASN A 367 -13.06 3.31 4.46
CA ASN A 367 -12.07 3.97 5.29
C ASN A 367 -11.58 3.13 6.49
N GLU A 368 -12.32 2.09 6.92
CA GLU A 368 -11.86 1.15 7.96
C GLU A 368 -10.59 0.42 7.51
N PHE A 369 -10.46 0.16 6.20
CA PHE A 369 -9.23 -0.38 5.63
C PHE A 369 -7.99 0.47 5.96
N ILE A 370 -8.11 1.80 5.85
CA ILE A 370 -6.99 2.71 6.11
C ILE A 370 -6.66 2.73 7.61
N LYS A 371 -7.65 2.55 8.50
CA LYS A 371 -7.42 2.37 9.94
C LYS A 371 -6.61 1.11 10.22
N TYR A 372 -6.92 -0.02 9.58
CA TYR A 372 -6.11 -1.23 9.67
C TYR A 372 -4.66 -0.99 9.21
N ILE A 373 -4.46 -0.34 8.06
CA ILE A 373 -3.12 0.01 7.55
C ILE A 373 -2.36 0.89 8.55
N ASN A 374 -2.99 1.94 9.08
CA ASN A 374 -2.38 2.81 10.09
C ASN A 374 -2.03 2.05 11.38
N GLY A 375 -2.87 1.09 11.79
CA GLY A 375 -2.59 0.19 12.90
C GLY A 375 -1.33 -0.64 12.66
N CYS A 376 -1.20 -1.27 11.49
CA CYS A 376 -0.01 -2.03 11.11
C CYS A 376 1.26 -1.17 11.19
N MET A 377 1.21 0.05 10.65
CA MET A 377 2.37 0.94 10.61
C MET A 377 2.87 1.32 12.02
N LYS A 378 1.96 1.47 13.00
CA LYS A 378 2.30 1.74 14.40
C LYS A 378 2.88 0.54 15.14
N LYS A 379 2.80 -0.65 14.56
CA LYS A 379 3.23 -1.93 15.16
C LYS A 379 4.42 -2.55 14.43
N LEU A 380 5.05 -1.82 13.51
CA LEU A 380 6.29 -2.26 12.89
C LEU A 380 7.40 -2.34 13.94
N PRO A 381 8.31 -3.32 13.82
CA PRO A 381 9.53 -3.34 14.64
C PRO A 381 10.35 -2.05 14.44
N ASP A 382 10.93 -1.55 15.54
CA ASP A 382 11.67 -0.29 15.55
C ASP A 382 12.96 -0.36 14.73
N ILE A 383 13.42 0.82 14.29
CA ILE A 383 14.71 1.03 13.64
C ILE A 383 15.46 2.07 14.46
N HIS A 384 16.69 1.77 14.85
CA HIS A 384 17.52 2.69 15.64
C HIS A 384 18.59 3.39 14.78
N ASN A 385 18.95 2.81 13.63
CA ASN A 385 19.98 3.37 12.74
C ASN A 385 19.60 3.21 11.25
N PRO A 386 19.80 4.25 10.40
CA PRO A 386 19.55 4.16 8.96
C PRO A 386 20.35 3.05 8.24
N ASN A 387 21.48 2.60 8.79
CA ASN A 387 22.32 1.53 8.26
C ASN A 387 22.00 0.14 8.85
N GLU A 388 20.97 -0.03 9.66
CA GLU A 388 20.56 -1.38 10.10
C GLU A 388 20.03 -2.19 8.90
N VAL A 389 20.62 -3.37 8.71
CA VAL A 389 20.30 -4.28 7.60
C VAL A 389 18.96 -5.01 7.80
N TYR A 390 18.44 -5.05 9.03
CA TYR A 390 17.17 -5.68 9.38
C TYR A 390 16.19 -4.66 9.95
N LEU A 391 14.90 -4.96 9.85
CA LEU A 391 13.83 -4.31 10.59
C LEU A 391 13.78 -4.92 12.00
N GLY A 392 13.84 -4.10 13.05
CA GLY A 392 13.97 -4.61 14.42
C GLY A 392 15.31 -5.29 14.68
N ASN A 393 15.26 -6.38 15.43
CA ASN A 393 16.44 -7.11 15.89
C ASN A 393 16.91 -8.17 14.87
N ALA A 394 18.23 -8.43 14.86
CA ALA A 394 18.80 -9.53 14.09
C ALA A 394 18.42 -10.91 14.65
N ASP A 395 18.15 -10.97 15.96
CA ASP A 395 17.66 -12.17 16.64
C ASP A 395 16.19 -12.36 16.28
N ARG A 396 15.95 -13.34 15.41
CA ARG A 396 14.65 -13.74 14.85
C ARG A 396 13.78 -14.41 15.92
N GLU A 397 13.34 -13.64 16.89
CA GLU A 397 12.51 -14.11 17.99
C GLU A 397 11.04 -14.14 17.54
N TYR A 398 10.52 -15.35 17.37
CA TYR A 398 9.13 -15.59 16.91
C TYR A 398 8.35 -16.43 17.93
N SER A 399 8.73 -16.39 19.21
CA SER A 399 8.10 -17.23 20.25
C SER A 399 6.62 -16.90 20.42
N PHE A 400 6.19 -15.69 20.07
CA PHE A 400 4.78 -15.29 20.09
C PHE A 400 3.87 -16.24 19.30
N LEU A 401 4.37 -16.90 18.25
CA LEU A 401 3.61 -17.88 17.46
C LEU A 401 3.17 -19.10 18.28
N GLN A 402 3.90 -19.45 19.35
CA GLN A 402 3.53 -20.55 20.26
C GLN A 402 2.16 -20.31 20.91
N ASN A 403 1.79 -19.04 21.14
CA ASN A 403 0.48 -18.67 21.67
C ASN A 403 -0.66 -18.86 20.64
N TYR A 404 -0.34 -19.20 19.39
CA TYR A 404 -1.26 -19.31 18.25
C TYR A 404 -1.12 -20.63 17.47
N GLU A 405 -0.57 -21.68 18.11
CA GLU A 405 -0.48 -23.01 17.48
C GLU A 405 -1.84 -23.63 17.16
N ALA A 406 -2.82 -23.43 18.05
CA ALA A 406 -4.19 -23.88 17.83
C ALA A 406 -5.02 -22.81 17.10
N LEU A 407 -5.83 -23.26 16.12
CA LEU A 407 -6.84 -22.40 15.51
C LEU A 407 -7.90 -22.03 16.57
N PRO A 408 -8.31 -20.75 16.65
CA PRO A 408 -9.36 -20.35 17.59
C PRO A 408 -10.72 -20.90 17.14
N ASP A 409 -11.56 -21.33 18.10
CA ASP A 409 -12.90 -21.86 17.83
C ASP A 409 -13.88 -20.82 17.25
N CYS A 410 -13.58 -19.53 17.43
CA CYS A 410 -14.45 -18.43 17.03
C CYS A 410 -13.65 -17.19 16.59
N PRO A 411 -14.30 -16.24 15.90
CA PRO A 411 -13.65 -15.01 15.47
C PRO A 411 -13.00 -14.25 16.62
N GLN A 412 -11.71 -13.94 16.49
CA GLN A 412 -10.96 -13.11 17.42
C GLN A 412 -11.01 -11.63 17.00
N ASN A 413 -10.60 -10.71 17.87
CA ASN A 413 -10.47 -9.30 17.53
C ASN A 413 -9.45 -9.12 16.38
N ALA A 414 -9.93 -8.64 15.23
CA ALA A 414 -9.11 -8.57 14.01
C ALA A 414 -7.92 -7.61 14.14
N GLN A 415 -8.09 -6.44 14.78
CA GLN A 415 -6.99 -5.48 14.96
C GLN A 415 -5.91 -6.05 15.89
N LYS A 416 -6.29 -6.72 16.97
CA LYS A 416 -5.32 -7.37 17.89
C LYS A 416 -4.52 -8.45 17.18
N VAL A 417 -5.17 -9.30 16.39
CA VAL A 417 -4.49 -10.34 15.59
C VAL A 417 -3.57 -9.71 14.56
N LEU A 418 -4.02 -8.64 13.89
CA LEU A 418 -3.22 -7.90 12.92
C LEU A 418 -1.97 -7.30 13.58
N ASP A 419 -2.13 -6.58 14.69
CA ASP A 419 -1.04 -5.97 15.47
C ASP A 419 0.02 -6.99 15.90
N ILE A 420 -0.41 -8.17 16.35
CA ILE A 420 0.50 -9.25 16.77
C ILE A 420 1.20 -9.85 15.55
N SER A 421 0.49 -10.07 14.45
CA SER A 421 1.07 -10.66 13.24
C SER A 421 2.17 -9.77 12.62
N MET A 422 2.12 -8.45 12.82
CA MET A 422 3.17 -7.53 12.34
C MET A 422 4.55 -7.80 12.95
N GLN A 423 4.62 -8.46 14.12
CA GLN A 423 5.88 -8.86 14.75
C GLN A 423 6.68 -9.84 13.88
N ILE A 424 6.04 -10.53 12.94
CA ILE A 424 6.72 -11.44 12.00
C ILE A 424 7.78 -10.73 11.14
N LEU A 425 7.66 -9.40 10.98
CA LEU A 425 8.62 -8.61 10.21
C LEU A 425 9.92 -8.34 10.99
N ASN A 426 10.02 -8.71 12.27
CA ASN A 426 11.27 -8.63 13.01
C ASN A 426 12.33 -9.54 12.34
N GLY A 427 13.50 -8.97 12.03
CA GLY A 427 14.56 -9.64 11.27
C GLY A 427 14.38 -9.60 9.75
N GLN A 428 13.35 -8.91 9.22
CA GLN A 428 13.16 -8.73 7.77
C GLN A 428 14.27 -7.83 7.20
N MET A 429 14.88 -8.25 6.09
CA MET A 429 15.91 -7.45 5.40
C MET A 429 15.37 -6.11 4.90
N ARG A 430 16.15 -5.05 5.10
CA ARG A 430 15.87 -3.68 4.63
C ARG A 430 16.62 -3.41 3.33
N TRP A 431 16.02 -3.78 2.19
CA TRP A 431 16.59 -3.59 0.85
C TRP A 431 16.91 -2.13 0.48
N HIS A 432 16.32 -1.16 1.18
CA HIS A 432 16.60 0.27 1.00
C HIS A 432 17.81 0.76 1.81
N ALA A 433 18.33 -0.02 2.78
CA ALA A 433 19.45 0.39 3.62
C ALA A 433 20.76 0.40 2.83
N PRO A 434 21.62 1.44 2.94
CA PRO A 434 22.91 1.50 2.23
C PRO A 434 23.86 0.34 2.54
N SER A 435 23.69 -0.30 3.69
CA SER A 435 24.47 -1.45 4.16
C SER A 435 24.00 -2.80 3.62
N MET A 436 22.85 -2.86 2.93
CA MET A 436 22.31 -4.07 2.32
C MET A 436 22.89 -4.29 0.92
N LEU A 437 23.96 -5.08 0.83
CA LEU A 437 24.72 -5.36 -0.40
C LEU A 437 24.65 -6.85 -0.81
N TYR A 438 23.60 -7.54 -0.37
CA TYR A 438 23.52 -9.01 -0.36
C TYR A 438 22.95 -9.65 -1.63
N ASN A 439 21.92 -9.07 -2.25
CA ASN A 439 21.22 -9.72 -3.36
C ASN A 439 20.70 -8.70 -4.39
N VAL A 440 20.32 -9.18 -5.57
CA VAL A 440 19.67 -8.42 -6.63
C VAL A 440 18.21 -8.16 -6.26
N ASN A 441 18.00 -7.32 -5.25
CA ASN A 441 16.69 -6.96 -4.74
C ASN A 441 16.67 -5.45 -4.42
N PRO A 442 15.84 -4.66 -5.12
CA PRO A 442 15.82 -3.21 -5.00
C PRO A 442 14.89 -2.76 -3.87
N PRO A 443 14.96 -1.48 -3.44
CA PRO A 443 13.86 -0.88 -2.70
C PRO A 443 12.57 -0.91 -3.52
N VAL A 444 11.42 -0.98 -2.85
CA VAL A 444 10.09 -0.96 -3.51
C VAL A 444 9.54 0.46 -3.62
N MET A 445 8.90 0.80 -4.73
CA MET A 445 8.28 2.13 -4.89
C MET A 445 6.94 2.22 -4.14
N PHE A 446 6.72 3.30 -3.41
CA PHE A 446 5.51 3.48 -2.59
C PHE A 446 4.20 3.50 -3.40
N ASN A 447 4.21 4.09 -4.60
CA ASN A 447 3.02 4.10 -5.47
C ASN A 447 2.61 2.68 -5.89
N THR A 448 3.55 1.75 -6.09
CA THR A 448 3.24 0.34 -6.41
C THR A 448 2.59 -0.36 -5.21
N VAL A 449 3.12 -0.16 -4.00
CA VAL A 449 2.55 -0.72 -2.77
C VAL A 449 1.14 -0.17 -2.54
N ALA A 450 0.96 1.15 -2.64
CA ALA A 450 -0.34 1.80 -2.46
C ALA A 450 -1.37 1.30 -3.50
N ALA A 451 -1.01 1.33 -4.79
CA ALA A 451 -1.91 0.94 -5.86
C ALA A 451 -2.35 -0.53 -5.75
N THR A 452 -1.41 -1.44 -5.48
CA THR A 452 -1.73 -2.87 -5.32
C THR A 452 -2.53 -3.17 -4.04
N THR A 453 -2.26 -2.43 -2.96
CA THR A 453 -2.99 -2.53 -1.69
C THR A 453 -4.46 -2.13 -1.87
N VAL A 454 -4.73 -1.04 -2.60
CA VAL A 454 -6.11 -0.62 -2.94
C VAL A 454 -6.75 -1.59 -3.94
N ALA A 455 -6.04 -2.05 -4.97
CA ALA A 455 -6.59 -2.98 -5.94
C ALA A 455 -7.01 -4.32 -5.30
N LYS A 456 -6.25 -4.80 -4.30
CA LYS A 456 -6.58 -6.01 -3.54
C LYS A 456 -7.90 -5.91 -2.78
N LEU A 457 -8.36 -4.71 -2.44
CA LEU A 457 -9.68 -4.51 -1.83
C LEU A 457 -10.82 -5.00 -2.76
N TYR A 458 -10.63 -4.89 -4.08
CA TYR A 458 -11.59 -5.31 -5.10
C TYR A 458 -11.28 -6.69 -5.72
N ASN A 459 -10.19 -7.34 -5.27
CA ASN A 459 -9.78 -8.70 -5.63
C ASN A 459 -9.93 -9.08 -7.13
N PRO A 460 -9.37 -8.29 -8.06
CA PRO A 460 -9.46 -8.59 -9.49
C PRO A 460 -8.72 -9.89 -9.84
N ASN A 461 -9.30 -10.67 -10.76
CA ASN A 461 -8.72 -11.92 -11.24
C ASN A 461 -8.48 -11.86 -12.77
N ALA A 462 -7.22 -11.83 -13.20
CA ALA A 462 -6.83 -11.78 -14.61
C ALA A 462 -6.87 -13.14 -15.34
N ILE A 463 -7.80 -14.01 -14.92
CA ILE A 463 -8.21 -15.20 -15.66
C ILE A 463 -9.01 -14.84 -16.93
N THR A 464 -9.87 -13.81 -16.84
CA THR A 464 -10.68 -13.29 -17.94
C THR A 464 -10.83 -11.78 -17.82
N SER A 465 -11.04 -11.09 -18.94
CA SER A 465 -11.34 -9.66 -18.99
C SER A 465 -12.54 -9.28 -18.10
N ARG A 466 -13.55 -10.13 -18.02
CA ARG A 466 -14.76 -9.93 -17.21
C ARG A 466 -14.47 -9.81 -15.70
N THR A 467 -13.48 -10.53 -15.19
CA THR A 467 -13.18 -10.60 -13.76
C THR A 467 -12.07 -9.65 -13.31
N CYS A 468 -11.53 -8.84 -14.23
CA CYS A 468 -10.48 -7.88 -13.92
C CYS A 468 -10.58 -6.56 -14.71
N SER A 469 -11.72 -6.28 -15.37
CA SER A 469 -11.93 -4.99 -16.03
C SER A 469 -10.74 -4.61 -16.94
N GLY A 470 -10.20 -3.39 -16.81
CA GLY A 470 -9.09 -2.88 -17.62
C GLY A 470 -7.70 -3.49 -17.36
N PHE A 471 -7.52 -4.44 -16.43
CA PHE A 471 -6.18 -4.98 -16.13
C PHE A 471 -5.56 -5.73 -17.31
N VAL A 472 -6.35 -6.49 -18.08
CA VAL A 472 -5.83 -7.18 -19.29
C VAL A 472 -5.41 -6.18 -20.37
N GLU A 473 -6.12 -5.06 -20.50
CA GLU A 473 -5.74 -4.00 -21.46
C GLU A 473 -4.46 -3.27 -21.02
N MET A 474 -4.28 -3.07 -19.72
CA MET A 474 -3.04 -2.56 -19.13
C MET A 474 -1.87 -3.54 -19.35
N GLU A 475 -2.07 -4.84 -19.12
CA GLU A 475 -1.08 -5.89 -19.41
C GLU A 475 -0.65 -5.85 -20.89
N LYS A 476 -1.61 -5.79 -21.82
CA LYS A 476 -1.33 -5.65 -23.25
C LYS A 476 -0.55 -4.35 -23.57
N GLN A 477 -0.85 -3.23 -22.90
CA GLN A 477 -0.10 -1.99 -23.10
C GLN A 477 1.35 -2.13 -22.67
N ILE A 478 1.60 -2.73 -21.51
CA ILE A 478 2.96 -3.01 -21.01
C ILE A 478 3.71 -3.91 -21.99
N VAL A 479 3.06 -4.96 -22.49
CA VAL A 479 3.64 -5.84 -23.53
C VAL A 479 4.07 -5.02 -24.74
N ARG A 480 3.21 -4.15 -25.27
CA ARG A 480 3.57 -3.29 -26.43
C ARG A 480 4.76 -2.38 -26.14
N GLN A 481 4.81 -1.77 -24.95
CA GLN A 481 5.92 -0.91 -24.54
C GLN A 481 7.25 -1.69 -24.50
N LEU A 482 7.24 -2.87 -23.86
CA LEU A 482 8.43 -3.71 -23.73
C LEU A 482 8.85 -4.35 -25.06
N SER A 483 7.90 -4.74 -25.91
CA SER A 483 8.17 -5.20 -27.28
C SER A 483 8.89 -4.14 -28.11
N GLY A 484 8.49 -2.87 -27.99
CA GLY A 484 9.19 -1.75 -28.64
C GLY A 484 10.65 -1.61 -28.20
N LEU A 485 10.92 -1.78 -26.89
CA LEU A 485 12.28 -1.80 -26.35
C LEU A 485 13.09 -2.97 -26.91
N LEU A 486 12.53 -4.18 -26.94
CA LEU A 486 13.14 -5.37 -27.54
C LEU A 486 13.34 -5.24 -29.05
N GLY A 487 12.66 -4.31 -29.72
CA GLY A 487 12.73 -4.13 -31.18
C GLY A 487 11.84 -5.09 -31.95
N TRP A 488 10.75 -5.54 -31.34
CA TRP A 488 9.69 -6.33 -31.98
C TRP A 488 8.55 -5.45 -32.47
N ASP A 489 7.74 -5.96 -33.39
CA ASP A 489 6.46 -5.34 -33.72
C ASP A 489 5.47 -5.54 -32.58
N ALA A 490 5.10 -4.45 -31.92
CA ALA A 490 4.14 -4.44 -30.83
C ALA A 490 2.77 -5.00 -31.21
N LYS A 491 2.39 -4.98 -32.49
CA LYS A 491 1.11 -5.53 -32.98
C LYS A 491 1.13 -7.06 -33.12
N GLU A 492 2.31 -7.63 -33.32
CA GLU A 492 2.48 -9.08 -33.50
C GLU A 492 2.88 -9.78 -32.20
N SER A 493 3.36 -9.02 -31.21
CA SER A 493 3.81 -9.55 -29.92
C SER A 493 2.67 -9.81 -28.93
N ALA A 494 2.89 -10.74 -28.01
CA ALA A 494 2.04 -10.95 -26.84
C ALA A 494 2.89 -11.19 -25.59
N GLY A 495 2.26 -11.20 -24.42
CA GLY A 495 2.95 -11.48 -23.17
C GLY A 495 1.99 -11.68 -22.01
N VAL A 496 2.55 -12.13 -20.90
CA VAL A 496 1.80 -12.50 -19.71
C VAL A 496 2.65 -12.33 -18.46
N PHE A 497 2.10 -11.72 -17.42
CA PHE A 497 2.75 -11.68 -16.10
C PHE A 497 2.79 -13.06 -15.45
N THR A 498 3.93 -13.38 -14.85
CA THR A 498 4.23 -14.68 -14.26
C THR A 498 4.74 -14.55 -12.82
N PRO A 499 4.48 -15.56 -11.96
CA PRO A 499 4.96 -15.57 -10.57
C PRO A 499 6.45 -15.91 -10.49
N GLY A 500 7.29 -14.98 -10.95
CA GLY A 500 8.76 -15.12 -10.99
C GLY A 500 9.33 -15.47 -12.36
N GLY A 501 10.60 -15.14 -12.58
CA GLY A 501 11.32 -15.39 -13.84
C GLY A 501 11.48 -16.87 -14.20
N LYS A 502 11.48 -17.80 -13.23
CA LYS A 502 11.43 -19.25 -13.50
C LYS A 502 10.22 -19.63 -14.36
N TYR A 503 9.08 -18.97 -14.16
CA TYR A 503 7.91 -19.21 -14.99
C TYR A 503 8.09 -18.67 -16.41
N CYS A 504 8.80 -17.56 -16.63
CA CYS A 504 9.14 -17.11 -17.98
C CYS A 504 9.91 -18.19 -18.76
N LEU A 505 10.87 -18.87 -18.11
CA LEU A 505 11.58 -20.02 -18.68
C LEU A 505 10.61 -21.18 -18.99
N THR A 506 9.64 -21.46 -18.11
CA THR A 506 8.61 -22.48 -18.34
C THR A 506 7.78 -22.17 -19.59
N TYR A 507 7.35 -20.92 -19.80
CA TYR A 507 6.66 -20.51 -21.01
C TYR A 507 7.55 -20.69 -22.25
N ALA A 508 8.80 -20.23 -22.20
CA ALA A 508 9.74 -20.33 -23.30
C ALA A 508 10.01 -21.79 -23.73
N VAL A 509 10.30 -22.67 -22.78
CA VAL A 509 10.53 -24.10 -23.05
C VAL A 509 9.25 -24.74 -23.61
N LYS A 510 8.07 -24.37 -23.11
CA LYS A 510 6.81 -24.89 -23.65
C LYS A 510 6.53 -24.43 -25.08
N CYS A 511 6.76 -23.16 -25.41
CA CYS A 511 6.68 -22.67 -26.79
C CYS A 511 7.66 -23.45 -27.69
N GLY A 512 8.89 -23.67 -27.23
CA GLY A 512 9.87 -24.51 -27.94
C GLY A 512 9.44 -25.94 -28.17
N LEU A 513 8.90 -26.61 -27.16
CA LEU A 513 8.32 -27.95 -27.30
C LEU A 513 7.15 -27.98 -28.30
N ASN A 514 6.39 -26.89 -28.41
CA ASN A 514 5.31 -26.81 -29.37
C ASN A 514 5.81 -26.66 -30.82
N ARG A 515 6.99 -26.05 -31.03
CA ARG A 515 7.65 -25.94 -32.34
C ARG A 515 8.33 -27.22 -32.83
N VAL A 516 8.69 -28.13 -31.93
CA VAL A 516 9.39 -29.36 -32.32
C VAL A 516 8.56 -30.15 -33.32
N ASP A 517 9.10 -30.26 -34.53
CA ASP A 517 8.61 -31.09 -35.62
C ASP A 517 9.79 -31.87 -36.22
N PHE A 518 10.40 -32.78 -35.45
CA PHE A 518 11.54 -33.59 -35.89
C PHE A 518 11.09 -35.05 -36.03
N PRO A 519 11.31 -35.76 -37.16
CA PRO A 519 10.90 -37.15 -37.34
C PRO A 519 11.84 -38.12 -36.58
N THR A 520 11.71 -38.17 -35.25
CA THR A 520 12.57 -38.95 -34.35
C THR A 520 11.83 -39.38 -33.08
N GLN A 521 12.29 -40.46 -32.44
CA GLN A 521 11.82 -40.91 -31.11
C GLN A 521 12.67 -40.33 -29.98
N GLU A 522 13.76 -39.62 -30.31
CA GLU A 522 14.60 -38.93 -29.32
C GLU A 522 13.84 -37.81 -28.62
N ARG A 523 14.01 -37.71 -27.30
CA ARG A 523 13.41 -36.63 -26.53
C ARG A 523 14.14 -35.31 -26.82
N PRO A 524 13.41 -34.18 -26.92
CA PRO A 524 14.01 -32.87 -27.10
C PRO A 524 15.00 -32.50 -25.99
N VAL A 525 15.95 -31.63 -26.30
CA VAL A 525 16.88 -31.03 -25.35
C VAL A 525 16.66 -29.52 -25.26
N VAL A 526 17.05 -28.94 -24.12
CA VAL A 526 17.22 -27.50 -23.94
C VAL A 526 18.72 -27.21 -23.92
N ILE A 527 19.17 -26.18 -24.64
CA ILE A 527 20.59 -25.79 -24.68
C ILE A 527 20.74 -24.41 -24.06
N THR A 528 21.70 -24.27 -23.15
CA THR A 528 21.98 -22.99 -22.48
C THR A 528 23.42 -22.96 -21.97
N SER A 529 23.95 -21.81 -21.60
CA SER A 529 25.29 -21.72 -20.99
C SER A 529 25.32 -22.18 -19.53
N GLU A 530 26.50 -22.55 -19.02
CA GLU A 530 26.70 -22.93 -17.62
C GLU A 530 26.47 -21.77 -16.62
N ILE A 531 26.48 -20.53 -17.08
CA ILE A 531 26.24 -19.33 -16.25
C ILE A 531 24.77 -18.91 -16.18
N ASN A 532 23.89 -19.51 -17.00
CA ASN A 532 22.46 -19.23 -16.94
C ASN A 532 21.83 -19.85 -15.70
N HIS A 533 20.66 -19.34 -15.32
CA HIS A 533 20.02 -19.72 -14.06
C HIS A 533 19.82 -21.24 -13.91
N TYR A 534 20.11 -21.79 -12.74
CA TYR A 534 20.02 -23.22 -12.42
C TYR A 534 18.57 -23.76 -12.44
N SER A 535 17.56 -22.87 -12.52
CA SER A 535 16.17 -23.33 -12.55
C SER A 535 15.78 -24.02 -13.86
N ILE A 536 16.58 -23.90 -14.92
CA ILE A 536 16.28 -24.49 -16.24
C ILE A 536 16.17 -26.01 -16.15
N GLU A 537 17.02 -26.67 -15.36
CA GLU A 537 16.96 -28.10 -15.08
C GLU A 537 15.61 -28.48 -14.47
N SER A 538 15.16 -27.74 -13.46
CA SER A 538 13.86 -27.98 -12.84
C SER A 538 12.68 -27.75 -13.79
N VAL A 539 12.82 -26.82 -14.74
CA VAL A 539 11.82 -26.62 -15.81
C VAL A 539 11.81 -27.82 -16.76
N CYS A 540 12.98 -28.37 -17.10
CA CYS A 540 13.07 -29.59 -17.90
C CYS A 540 12.41 -30.78 -17.20
N GLU A 541 12.64 -30.94 -15.88
CA GLU A 541 11.97 -31.95 -15.06
C GLU A 541 10.44 -31.80 -15.08
N HIS A 542 9.92 -30.58 -14.91
CA HIS A 542 8.48 -30.32 -14.94
C HIS A 542 7.80 -30.71 -16.28
N PHE A 543 8.54 -30.66 -17.39
CA PHE A 543 8.04 -31.09 -18.70
C PHE A 543 8.37 -32.55 -19.05
N GLY A 544 8.90 -33.33 -18.10
CA GLY A 544 9.25 -34.74 -18.31
C GLY A 544 10.49 -34.95 -19.21
N LEU A 545 11.30 -33.90 -19.41
CA LEU A 545 12.55 -33.98 -20.16
C LEU A 545 13.68 -34.58 -19.32
N GLY A 546 13.56 -34.59 -17.98
CA GLY A 546 14.62 -35.05 -17.08
C GLY A 546 15.85 -34.13 -17.16
N GLY A 547 17.03 -34.71 -16.97
CA GLY A 547 18.33 -34.03 -17.15
C GLY A 547 18.70 -33.63 -18.58
N ARG A 548 17.74 -33.45 -19.51
CA ARG A 548 18.00 -33.06 -20.92
C ARG A 548 18.18 -31.54 -21.08
N CYS A 549 18.98 -30.97 -20.19
CA CYS A 549 19.52 -29.62 -20.25
C CYS A 549 21.01 -29.72 -20.58
N ILE A 550 21.42 -29.23 -21.75
CA ILE A 550 22.82 -29.21 -22.16
C ILE A 550 23.41 -27.86 -21.77
N ARG A 551 24.31 -27.86 -20.78
CA ARG A 551 25.10 -26.70 -20.39
C ARG A 551 26.35 -26.57 -21.28
N VAL A 552 26.46 -25.43 -21.95
CA VAL A 552 27.62 -25.05 -22.75
C VAL A 552 28.59 -24.27 -21.87
N PRO A 553 29.89 -24.62 -21.86
CA PRO A 553 30.91 -23.87 -21.11
C PRO A 553 30.98 -22.39 -21.52
N VAL A 554 31.51 -21.54 -20.66
CA VAL A 554 31.80 -20.14 -21.00
C VAL A 554 33.26 -19.89 -21.35
N THR A 555 33.49 -18.88 -22.17
CA THR A 555 34.82 -18.33 -22.46
C THR A 555 35.36 -17.50 -21.30
N HIS A 556 36.60 -17.01 -21.41
CA HIS A 556 37.18 -16.06 -20.45
C HIS A 556 36.43 -14.72 -20.37
N GLU A 557 35.64 -14.36 -21.40
CA GLU A 557 34.73 -13.21 -21.37
C GLU A 557 33.49 -13.48 -20.48
N GLY A 558 33.35 -14.71 -19.97
CA GLY A 558 32.24 -15.14 -19.13
C GLY A 558 30.90 -15.16 -19.88
N ILE A 559 30.92 -15.50 -21.17
CA ILE A 559 29.76 -15.74 -22.03
C ILE A 559 29.90 -17.11 -22.71
N ILE A 560 28.79 -17.68 -23.19
CA ILE A 560 28.77 -18.96 -23.92
C ILE A 560 29.91 -19.12 -24.93
N ASP A 561 30.56 -20.29 -24.93
CA ASP A 561 31.53 -20.67 -25.97
C ASP A 561 30.78 -21.07 -27.25
N PHE A 562 30.83 -20.20 -28.26
CA PHE A 562 30.12 -20.41 -29.52
C PHE A 562 30.70 -21.51 -30.40
N GLU A 563 31.96 -21.90 -30.22
CA GLU A 563 32.56 -23.02 -30.93
C GLU A 563 32.06 -24.34 -30.35
N ILE A 564 32.04 -24.47 -29.02
CA ILE A 564 31.43 -25.64 -28.36
C ILE A 564 29.92 -25.70 -28.63
N PHE A 565 29.23 -24.55 -28.58
CA PHE A 565 27.81 -24.45 -28.96
C PHE A 565 27.57 -24.98 -30.39
N ARG A 566 28.37 -24.55 -31.37
CA ARG A 566 28.31 -25.04 -32.76
C ARG A 566 28.49 -26.56 -32.82
N GLN A 567 29.46 -27.11 -32.10
CA GLN A 567 29.71 -28.55 -32.06
C GLN A 567 28.54 -29.33 -31.44
N ILE A 568 27.92 -28.79 -30.40
CA ILE A 568 26.72 -29.36 -29.78
C ILE A 568 25.55 -29.37 -30.76
N LEU A 569 25.30 -28.26 -31.47
CA LEU A 569 24.24 -28.20 -32.49
C LEU A 569 24.48 -29.21 -33.62
N ILE A 570 25.72 -29.29 -34.15
CA ILE A 570 26.10 -30.29 -35.16
C ILE A 570 25.82 -31.71 -34.65
N LYS A 571 26.19 -32.01 -33.40
CA LYS A 571 25.95 -33.32 -32.78
C LYS A 571 24.46 -33.61 -32.67
N CYS A 572 23.65 -32.65 -32.22
CA CYS A 572 22.20 -32.80 -32.12
C CYS A 572 21.57 -33.08 -33.49
N PHE A 573 21.87 -32.28 -34.51
CA PHE A 573 21.30 -32.47 -35.85
C PHE A 573 21.78 -33.76 -36.53
N THR A 574 23.07 -34.10 -36.41
CA THR A 574 23.61 -35.36 -36.95
C THR A 574 22.95 -36.58 -36.29
N LYS A 575 22.70 -36.52 -34.98
CA LYS A 575 22.04 -37.60 -34.23
C LYS A 575 20.51 -37.51 -34.24
N ARG A 576 19.92 -36.55 -34.96
CA ARG A 576 18.47 -36.32 -34.98
C ARG A 576 17.87 -36.16 -33.58
N ILE A 577 18.57 -35.45 -32.69
CA ILE A 577 18.07 -35.06 -31.37
C ILE A 577 17.37 -33.70 -31.53
N PRO A 578 16.06 -33.59 -31.24
CA PRO A 578 15.35 -32.32 -31.33
C PRO A 578 15.87 -31.31 -30.30
N ILE A 579 15.85 -30.03 -30.63
CA ILE A 579 16.19 -28.95 -29.71
C ILE A 579 14.91 -28.14 -29.50
N ALA A 580 14.35 -28.18 -28.30
CA ALA A 580 13.14 -27.45 -27.99
C ALA A 580 13.43 -25.94 -27.88
N CYS A 581 14.43 -25.58 -27.07
CA CYS A 581 14.72 -24.20 -26.72
C CYS A 581 16.23 -23.98 -26.59
N ILE A 582 16.70 -22.85 -27.09
CA ILE A 582 18.06 -22.34 -26.91
C ILE A 582 17.94 -21.06 -26.07
N ILE A 583 18.51 -21.08 -24.88
CA ILE A 583 18.39 -20.00 -23.90
C ILE A 583 19.72 -19.27 -23.79
N PHE A 584 19.71 -18.00 -24.22
CA PHE A 584 20.84 -17.09 -24.04
C PHE A 584 20.66 -16.23 -22.79
N SER A 585 21.74 -15.98 -22.06
CA SER A 585 21.73 -15.13 -20.87
C SER A 585 21.70 -13.66 -21.26
N GLY A 586 20.65 -12.95 -20.86
CA GLY A 586 20.52 -11.50 -20.95
C GLY A 586 21.16 -10.77 -19.77
N GLY A 587 22.13 -11.40 -19.10
CA GLY A 587 22.82 -10.86 -17.94
C GLY A 587 22.75 -11.81 -16.75
N ASN A 588 23.89 -12.36 -16.34
CA ASN A 588 23.97 -13.11 -15.09
C ASN A 588 23.99 -12.17 -13.86
N THR A 589 23.63 -12.71 -12.71
CA THR A 589 23.57 -12.07 -11.38
C THR A 589 24.93 -11.68 -10.79
N THR A 590 26.03 -12.19 -11.34
CA THR A 590 27.38 -11.99 -10.79
C THR A 590 28.16 -10.89 -11.51
N HIS A 591 28.21 -10.94 -12.85
CA HIS A 591 28.99 -10.01 -13.68
C HIS A 591 28.13 -9.16 -14.62
N CYS A 592 26.83 -9.46 -14.73
CA CYS A 592 25.93 -8.93 -15.77
C CYS A 592 26.43 -9.23 -17.19
N ASN A 593 27.03 -10.41 -17.38
CA ASN A 593 27.49 -10.83 -18.69
C ASN A 593 26.29 -11.15 -19.58
N VAL A 594 26.12 -10.34 -20.62
CA VAL A 594 25.12 -10.55 -21.67
C VAL A 594 25.75 -11.35 -22.79
N GLU A 595 25.06 -12.38 -23.27
CA GLU A 595 25.55 -13.23 -24.37
C GLU A 595 25.27 -12.61 -25.75
N LYS A 596 26.15 -12.90 -26.72
CA LYS A 596 26.07 -12.39 -28.09
C LYS A 596 25.01 -13.16 -28.88
N ILE A 597 23.72 -12.93 -28.59
CA ILE A 597 22.58 -13.64 -29.20
C ILE A 597 22.63 -13.69 -30.73
N LYS A 598 23.16 -12.65 -31.38
CA LYS A 598 23.36 -12.62 -32.84
C LYS A 598 24.26 -13.75 -33.34
N GLU A 599 25.38 -14.01 -32.66
CA GLU A 599 26.32 -15.05 -33.06
C GLU A 599 25.68 -16.43 -32.95
N GLY A 600 24.98 -16.70 -31.85
CA GLY A 600 24.23 -17.94 -31.65
C GLY A 600 23.10 -18.13 -32.66
N HIS A 601 22.36 -17.06 -32.95
CA HIS A 601 21.34 -17.03 -34.00
C HIS A 601 21.94 -17.39 -35.37
N ASP A 602 23.00 -16.70 -35.80
CA ASP A 602 23.62 -16.93 -37.12
C ASP A 602 24.19 -18.34 -37.26
N ILE A 603 24.79 -18.88 -36.19
CA ILE A 603 25.26 -20.27 -36.15
C ILE A 603 24.09 -21.25 -36.30
N LEU A 604 23.00 -21.05 -35.55
CA LEU A 604 21.83 -21.91 -35.61
C LEU A 604 21.25 -21.93 -37.04
N TYR A 605 20.96 -20.78 -37.62
CA TYR A 605 20.32 -20.69 -38.94
C TYR A 605 21.19 -21.30 -40.05
N ALA A 606 22.50 -21.08 -40.04
CA ALA A 606 23.41 -21.71 -40.99
C ALA A 606 23.40 -23.26 -40.87
N LEU A 607 23.25 -23.79 -39.66
CA LEU A 607 23.16 -25.23 -39.43
C LEU A 607 21.79 -25.82 -39.76
N LEU A 608 20.70 -25.08 -39.53
CA LEU A 608 19.36 -25.51 -39.94
C LEU A 608 19.29 -25.73 -41.44
N GLU A 609 19.86 -24.80 -42.23
CA GLU A 609 19.98 -24.93 -43.69
C GLU A 609 20.88 -26.12 -44.07
N LYS A 610 22.09 -26.21 -43.50
CA LYS A 610 23.04 -27.28 -43.81
C LYS A 610 22.49 -28.69 -43.54
N PHE A 611 21.72 -28.86 -42.47
CA PHE A 611 21.17 -30.15 -42.05
C PHE A 611 19.71 -30.38 -42.49
N ASN A 612 19.11 -29.45 -43.27
CA ASN A 612 17.72 -29.50 -43.72
C ASN A 612 16.72 -29.75 -42.57
N VAL A 613 16.87 -29.01 -41.47
CA VAL A 613 15.96 -29.09 -40.32
C VAL A 613 14.69 -28.29 -40.62
N ASN A 614 13.53 -28.92 -40.47
CA ASN A 614 12.20 -28.42 -40.87
C ASN A 614 11.48 -27.56 -39.81
N TYR A 615 12.10 -27.27 -38.67
CA TYR A 615 11.62 -26.29 -37.70
C TYR A 615 12.78 -25.51 -37.09
N ILE A 616 12.46 -24.40 -36.42
CA ILE A 616 13.43 -23.54 -35.76
C ILE A 616 13.29 -23.73 -34.24
N PRO A 617 14.34 -24.20 -33.53
CA PRO A 617 14.35 -24.21 -32.06
C PRO A 617 14.01 -22.83 -31.50
N TYR A 618 13.22 -22.78 -30.42
CA TYR A 618 12.80 -21.50 -29.84
C TYR A 618 13.99 -20.77 -29.22
N ILE A 619 14.25 -19.54 -29.63
CA ILE A 619 15.34 -18.72 -29.10
C ILE A 619 14.79 -17.84 -27.98
N TYR A 620 15.19 -18.11 -26.75
CA TYR A 620 14.79 -17.33 -25.58
C TYR A 620 15.95 -16.49 -25.06
N PHE A 621 15.70 -15.22 -24.77
CA PHE A 621 16.68 -14.32 -24.18
C PHE A 621 16.29 -14.01 -22.73
N ASP A 622 17.05 -14.54 -21.78
CA ASP A 622 16.77 -14.42 -20.35
C ASP A 622 17.23 -13.05 -19.81
N MET A 623 16.40 -12.03 -20.01
CA MET A 623 16.72 -10.62 -19.74
C MET A 623 16.41 -10.18 -18.30
N VAL A 624 16.09 -11.11 -17.39
CA VAL A 624 15.58 -10.79 -16.04
C VAL A 624 16.51 -9.89 -15.19
N ILE A 625 17.80 -9.79 -15.54
CA ILE A 625 18.76 -8.87 -14.90
C ILE A 625 18.96 -7.59 -15.71
N CYS A 626 19.44 -7.65 -16.95
CA CYS A 626 19.86 -6.45 -17.69
C CYS A 626 18.75 -5.83 -18.56
N TRP A 627 17.48 -6.21 -18.40
CA TRP A 627 16.39 -5.52 -19.09
C TRP A 627 16.38 -3.99 -18.90
N PRO A 628 16.80 -3.38 -17.76
CA PRO A 628 16.85 -1.92 -17.65
C PRO A 628 17.84 -1.27 -18.63
N TRP A 629 18.83 -2.01 -19.15
CA TRP A 629 19.75 -1.48 -20.15
C TRP A 629 19.08 -1.25 -21.50
N LEU A 630 17.92 -1.87 -21.75
CA LEU A 630 17.14 -1.61 -22.98
C LEU A 630 16.73 -0.13 -23.11
N PHE A 631 16.63 0.60 -22.01
CA PHE A 631 16.32 2.04 -22.03
C PHE A 631 17.47 2.89 -22.62
N PHE A 632 18.67 2.33 -22.79
CA PHE A 632 19.78 3.01 -23.47
C PHE A 632 19.79 2.82 -24.99
N LYS A 633 18.89 2.01 -25.55
CA LYS A 633 18.84 1.69 -26.99
C LYS A 633 18.89 2.92 -27.91
N TYR A 634 18.27 4.02 -27.48
CA TYR A 634 18.25 5.28 -28.21
C TYR A 634 18.93 6.42 -27.45
N TYR A 635 19.79 6.12 -26.48
CA TYR A 635 20.58 7.12 -25.77
C TYR A 635 21.67 7.67 -26.69
N ASP A 636 21.81 8.99 -26.73
CA ASP A 636 22.85 9.68 -27.49
C ASP A 636 24.10 9.80 -26.61
N PHE A 637 25.05 8.87 -26.80
CA PHE A 637 26.28 8.78 -26.00
C PHE A 637 27.21 9.97 -26.20
N ASP A 638 27.18 10.60 -27.38
CA ASP A 638 28.01 11.77 -27.68
C ASP A 638 27.47 13.03 -26.99
N LYS A 639 26.15 13.21 -26.99
CA LYS A 639 25.52 14.31 -26.24
C LYS A 639 25.54 14.09 -24.74
N ASN A 640 25.50 12.83 -24.29
CA ASN A 640 25.49 12.41 -22.89
C ASN A 640 24.64 13.34 -21.98
N LYS A 641 23.36 13.51 -22.32
CA LYS A 641 22.50 14.52 -21.66
C LYS A 641 22.38 14.39 -20.13
N LEU A 642 22.65 13.19 -19.59
CA LEU A 642 22.58 12.89 -18.16
C LEU A 642 23.94 13.04 -17.44
N ASP A 643 24.96 13.52 -18.14
CA ASP A 643 26.32 13.70 -17.61
C ASP A 643 26.91 12.44 -16.96
N ILE A 644 26.66 11.28 -17.58
CA ILE A 644 27.15 10.00 -17.08
C ILE A 644 28.67 9.93 -17.29
N PRO A 645 29.47 9.54 -16.29
CA PRO A 645 30.92 9.44 -16.44
C PRO A 645 31.35 8.53 -17.59
N VAL A 646 32.39 8.94 -18.34
CA VAL A 646 32.88 8.22 -19.53
C VAL A 646 33.23 6.75 -19.25
N ALA A 647 33.82 6.45 -18.07
CA ALA A 647 34.14 5.09 -17.67
C ALA A 647 32.89 4.20 -17.51
N VAL A 648 31.76 4.79 -17.11
CA VAL A 648 30.48 4.09 -16.96
C VAL A 648 29.81 3.91 -18.31
N LEU A 649 29.78 4.96 -19.15
CA LEU A 649 29.31 4.87 -20.54
C LEU A 649 30.04 3.77 -21.32
N SER A 650 31.34 3.63 -21.12
CA SER A 650 32.16 2.60 -21.79
C SER A 650 31.70 1.18 -21.42
N LYS A 651 31.39 0.91 -20.14
CA LYS A 651 30.84 -0.38 -19.70
C LYS A 651 29.45 -0.63 -20.28
N MET A 652 28.63 0.41 -20.33
CA MET A 652 27.26 0.32 -20.86
C MET A 652 27.24 0.06 -22.36
N ALA A 653 28.16 0.65 -23.12
CA ALA A 653 28.32 0.41 -24.55
C ALA A 653 28.56 -1.07 -24.85
N VAL A 654 29.40 -1.76 -24.07
CA VAL A 654 29.67 -3.20 -24.22
C VAL A 654 28.41 -4.04 -24.04
N ILE A 655 27.58 -3.73 -23.02
CA ILE A 655 26.31 -4.42 -22.82
C ILE A 655 25.33 -4.10 -23.96
N LEU A 656 25.26 -2.84 -24.38
CA LEU A 656 24.30 -2.38 -25.37
C LEU A 656 24.57 -2.95 -26.77
N GLU A 657 25.85 -3.12 -27.14
CA GLU A 657 26.27 -3.80 -28.37
C GLU A 657 25.68 -5.22 -28.48
N ARG A 658 25.44 -5.87 -27.34
CA ARG A 658 24.88 -7.22 -27.27
C ARG A 658 23.35 -7.21 -27.19
N ILE A 659 22.80 -6.36 -26.32
CA ILE A 659 21.35 -6.25 -26.07
C ILE A 659 20.59 -5.69 -27.29
N VAL A 660 21.21 -4.87 -28.15
CA VAL A 660 20.54 -4.33 -29.36
C VAL A 660 20.02 -5.43 -30.29
N PHE A 661 20.59 -6.64 -30.19
CA PHE A 661 20.17 -7.82 -30.93
C PHE A 661 19.06 -8.64 -30.24
N ALA A 662 18.49 -8.17 -29.13
CA ALA A 662 17.33 -8.79 -28.48
C ALA A 662 16.14 -9.02 -29.45
N ARG A 663 16.05 -8.21 -30.52
CA ARG A 663 15.08 -8.39 -31.62
C ARG A 663 15.13 -9.76 -32.32
N LEU A 664 16.23 -10.50 -32.18
CA LEU A 664 16.44 -11.83 -32.76
C LEU A 664 15.84 -12.95 -31.92
N ALA A 665 15.55 -12.73 -30.64
CA ALA A 665 14.87 -13.71 -29.81
C ALA A 665 13.40 -13.88 -30.20
N ASP A 666 12.88 -15.09 -29.99
CA ASP A 666 11.47 -15.43 -30.09
C ASP A 666 10.70 -15.08 -28.82
N GLY A 667 11.37 -15.16 -27.66
CA GLY A 667 10.81 -14.82 -26.37
C GLY A 667 11.83 -14.18 -25.42
N ALA A 668 11.34 -13.43 -24.44
CA ALA A 668 12.16 -12.78 -23.43
C ALA A 668 11.46 -12.74 -22.07
N GLY A 669 12.24 -12.73 -20.99
CA GLY A 669 11.74 -12.58 -19.61
C GLY A 669 12.26 -11.32 -18.96
N ILE A 670 11.42 -10.65 -18.19
CA ILE A 670 11.74 -9.40 -17.47
C ILE A 670 11.26 -9.53 -16.03
N ASP A 671 12.12 -9.22 -15.06
CA ASP A 671 11.79 -9.21 -13.63
C ASP A 671 11.82 -7.77 -13.08
N PHE A 672 10.64 -7.20 -12.84
CA PHE A 672 10.51 -5.88 -12.22
C PHE A 672 10.88 -5.90 -10.73
N HIS A 673 10.74 -7.04 -10.06
CA HIS A 673 11.14 -7.21 -8.67
C HIS A 673 12.67 -7.34 -8.47
N LYS A 674 13.45 -7.21 -9.55
CA LYS A 674 14.93 -7.15 -9.54
C LYS A 674 15.41 -5.74 -9.91
N GLY A 675 15.52 -5.42 -11.19
CA GLY A 675 16.00 -4.12 -11.66
C GLY A 675 14.92 -3.04 -11.80
N GLY A 676 13.72 -3.24 -11.21
CA GLY A 676 12.53 -2.44 -11.51
C GLY A 676 11.73 -1.93 -10.32
N PHE A 677 12.23 -2.04 -9.09
CA PHE A 677 11.58 -1.48 -7.88
C PHE A 677 10.18 -2.03 -7.53
N SER A 678 9.77 -3.17 -8.09
CA SER A 678 8.49 -3.80 -7.74
C SER A 678 8.61 -4.67 -6.48
N PRO A 679 7.56 -4.73 -5.64
CA PRO A 679 7.39 -5.83 -4.69
C PRO A 679 7.39 -7.19 -5.40
N TYR A 680 7.76 -8.25 -4.66
CA TYR A 680 7.66 -9.62 -5.13
C TYR A 680 6.21 -10.12 -5.14
N THR A 681 5.80 -10.97 -6.08
CA THR A 681 6.48 -11.26 -7.36
C THR A 681 6.06 -10.23 -8.41
N CYS A 682 6.90 -9.98 -9.42
CA CYS A 682 6.51 -9.22 -10.60
C CYS A 682 7.46 -9.52 -11.75
N SER A 683 7.01 -10.38 -12.67
CA SER A 683 7.79 -10.83 -13.84
C SER A 683 6.89 -10.93 -15.05
N ILE A 684 7.42 -10.75 -16.25
CA ILE A 684 6.65 -10.86 -17.49
C ILE A 684 7.40 -11.71 -18.51
N PHE A 685 6.69 -12.69 -19.07
CA PHE A 685 7.11 -13.38 -20.28
C PHE A 685 6.56 -12.65 -21.50
N LEU A 686 7.42 -12.41 -22.48
CA LEU A 686 7.09 -11.78 -23.75
C LEU A 686 7.38 -12.76 -24.88
N SER A 687 6.46 -12.85 -25.85
CA SER A 687 6.62 -13.59 -27.09
C SER A 687 6.57 -12.63 -28.27
N LYS A 688 7.55 -12.73 -29.17
CA LYS A 688 7.64 -11.93 -30.39
C LYS A 688 6.44 -12.14 -31.31
N LYS A 689 5.88 -13.36 -31.33
CA LYS A 689 4.68 -13.73 -32.08
C LYS A 689 3.59 -14.18 -31.11
N ALA A 690 2.42 -13.56 -31.20
CA ALA A 690 1.29 -13.81 -30.32
C ALA A 690 0.79 -15.25 -30.42
N ASP A 691 0.77 -15.81 -31.64
CA ASP A 691 0.35 -17.19 -31.89
C ASP A 691 1.16 -18.22 -31.10
N GLU A 692 2.45 -17.98 -30.83
CA GLU A 692 3.30 -18.89 -30.05
C GLU A 692 2.84 -18.98 -28.59
N LEU A 693 2.40 -17.86 -28.01
CA LEU A 693 1.84 -17.83 -26.66
C LEU A 693 0.41 -18.39 -26.65
N TYR A 694 -0.40 -18.02 -27.65
CA TYR A 694 -1.79 -18.48 -27.73
C TYR A 694 -1.91 -19.99 -28.00
N ALA A 695 -0.93 -20.56 -28.70
CA ALA A 695 -0.82 -21.98 -28.95
C ALA A 695 -0.22 -22.80 -27.78
N ILE A 696 0.01 -22.19 -26.61
CA ILE A 696 0.77 -22.83 -25.54
C ILE A 696 0.13 -24.14 -25.06
N SER A 697 -1.19 -24.16 -24.88
CA SER A 697 -1.96 -25.33 -24.42
C SER A 697 -2.60 -26.11 -25.57
N ASP A 698 -2.96 -25.42 -26.67
CA ASP A 698 -3.61 -26.01 -27.84
C ASP A 698 -3.01 -25.41 -29.12
N LYS A 699 -2.27 -26.22 -29.88
CA LYS A 699 -1.58 -25.79 -31.10
C LYS A 699 -2.52 -25.36 -32.23
N THR A 700 -3.82 -25.67 -32.13
CA THR A 700 -4.82 -25.28 -33.14
C THR A 700 -5.29 -23.83 -32.98
N VAL A 701 -5.06 -23.23 -31.82
CA VAL A 701 -5.45 -21.85 -31.51
C VAL A 701 -4.55 -20.88 -32.30
N LYS A 702 -5.19 -20.02 -33.10
CA LYS A 702 -4.54 -18.92 -33.82
C LYS A 702 -5.21 -17.62 -33.45
N ASN A 703 -4.44 -16.53 -33.48
CA ASN A 703 -4.97 -15.19 -33.28
C ASN A 703 -6.00 -14.86 -34.36
N ASN A 704 -7.27 -14.74 -33.98
CA ASN A 704 -8.32 -14.24 -34.85
C ASN A 704 -8.58 -12.77 -34.48
N GLN A 705 -8.37 -11.85 -35.42
CA GLN A 705 -8.54 -10.41 -35.21
C GLN A 705 -9.95 -10.00 -34.74
N HIS A 706 -10.96 -10.88 -34.89
CA HIS A 706 -12.36 -10.58 -34.56
C HIS A 706 -12.76 -11.01 -33.15
N THR A 707 -12.04 -11.96 -32.53
CA THR A 707 -12.38 -12.46 -31.19
C THR A 707 -11.14 -12.48 -30.32
N PRO A 708 -11.03 -11.56 -29.33
CA PRO A 708 -9.93 -11.57 -28.39
C PRO A 708 -9.82 -12.91 -27.67
N ILE A 709 -8.62 -13.46 -27.61
CA ILE A 709 -8.36 -14.68 -26.83
C ILE A 709 -8.26 -14.26 -25.36
N GLU A 710 -9.00 -14.95 -24.50
CA GLU A 710 -9.00 -14.69 -23.05
C GLU A 710 -7.76 -15.32 -22.38
N PRO A 711 -7.19 -14.69 -21.33
CA PRO A 711 -5.98 -15.16 -20.65
C PRO A 711 -6.00 -16.65 -20.29
N ASN A 712 -7.10 -17.16 -19.76
CA ASN A 712 -7.24 -18.59 -19.39
C ASN A 712 -6.95 -19.59 -20.53
N ARG A 713 -6.91 -19.17 -21.79
CA ARG A 713 -6.54 -20.02 -22.93
C ARG A 713 -5.03 -20.08 -23.19
N TYR A 714 -4.29 -19.03 -22.80
CA TYR A 714 -2.87 -18.88 -23.13
C TYR A 714 -1.96 -18.69 -21.91
N THR A 715 -2.49 -18.88 -20.70
CA THR A 715 -1.71 -18.90 -19.47
C THR A 715 -1.57 -20.32 -18.91
N LEU A 716 -0.41 -20.63 -18.35
CA LEU A 716 -0.16 -21.92 -17.68
C LEU A 716 -0.93 -22.06 -16.35
N GLY A 717 -1.26 -20.93 -15.71
CA GLY A 717 -2.14 -20.87 -14.54
C GLY A 717 -3.51 -20.29 -14.91
N ASN A 718 -4.55 -20.66 -14.17
CA ASN A 718 -5.91 -20.13 -14.37
C ASN A 718 -6.09 -18.76 -13.69
N SER A 719 -6.33 -18.75 -12.36
CA SER A 719 -6.46 -17.51 -11.61
C SER A 719 -5.12 -16.79 -11.50
N ARG A 720 -5.13 -15.48 -11.75
CA ARG A 720 -3.95 -14.62 -11.67
C ARG A 720 -4.29 -13.32 -10.95
N GLY A 721 -3.48 -12.95 -9.97
CA GLY A 721 -3.57 -11.63 -9.35
C GLY A 721 -3.14 -10.54 -10.33
N THR A 722 -3.63 -9.31 -10.14
CA THR A 722 -3.31 -8.17 -11.02
C THR A 722 -2.28 -7.21 -10.43
N SER A 723 -1.74 -7.52 -9.25
CA SER A 723 -0.76 -6.67 -8.57
C SER A 723 0.47 -6.44 -9.43
N ASP A 724 0.97 -7.48 -10.11
CA ASP A 724 2.15 -7.41 -10.97
C ASP A 724 1.93 -6.45 -12.15
N ILE A 725 0.74 -6.53 -12.79
CA ILE A 725 0.34 -5.65 -13.90
C ILE A 725 0.35 -4.20 -13.43
N LEU A 726 -0.31 -3.92 -12.31
CA LEU A 726 -0.46 -2.57 -11.78
C LEU A 726 0.87 -1.98 -11.30
N SER A 727 1.69 -2.78 -10.63
CA SER A 727 3.04 -2.39 -10.17
C SER A 727 3.92 -2.04 -11.36
N ALA A 728 4.04 -2.94 -12.34
CA ALA A 728 4.86 -2.72 -13.52
C ALA A 728 4.43 -1.49 -14.32
N TRP A 729 3.10 -1.27 -14.47
CA TRP A 729 2.61 -0.06 -15.12
C TRP A 729 3.02 1.20 -14.37
N ASN A 730 2.80 1.24 -13.05
CA ASN A 730 3.20 2.38 -12.21
C ASN A 730 4.70 2.66 -12.33
N ILE A 731 5.53 1.62 -12.29
CA ILE A 731 6.99 1.73 -12.46
C ILE A 731 7.33 2.33 -13.83
N LEU A 732 6.83 1.73 -14.91
CA LEU A 732 7.16 2.19 -16.27
C LEU A 732 6.73 3.65 -16.49
N GLN A 733 5.56 4.04 -15.99
CA GLN A 733 5.03 5.39 -16.18
C GLN A 733 5.67 6.44 -15.27
N SER A 734 6.03 6.08 -14.02
CA SER A 734 6.59 7.03 -13.06
C SER A 734 8.11 7.14 -13.09
N VAL A 735 8.82 6.07 -13.46
CA VAL A 735 10.29 6.07 -13.61
C VAL A 735 10.68 6.62 -14.99
N GLY A 736 9.97 6.20 -16.04
CA GLY A 736 10.26 6.62 -17.41
C GLY A 736 11.66 6.19 -17.90
N ILE A 737 11.99 6.61 -19.12
CA ILE A 737 13.26 6.22 -19.77
C ILE A 737 14.46 6.75 -18.99
N GLU A 738 14.47 8.05 -18.65
CA GLU A 738 15.60 8.70 -17.99
C GLU A 738 15.80 8.22 -16.54
N GLY A 739 14.72 7.86 -15.83
CA GLY A 739 14.84 7.29 -14.49
C GLY A 739 15.54 5.93 -14.48
N PHE A 740 15.21 5.06 -15.45
CA PHE A 740 15.95 3.79 -15.60
C PHE A 740 17.39 4.02 -16.04
N GLN A 741 17.63 5.03 -16.89
CA GLN A 741 18.98 5.40 -17.30
C GLN A 741 19.83 5.86 -16.10
N ALA A 742 19.29 6.77 -15.30
CA ALA A 742 19.94 7.25 -14.08
C ALA A 742 20.17 6.12 -13.07
N TYR A 743 19.21 5.20 -12.91
CA TYR A 743 19.37 4.06 -12.01
C TYR A 743 20.53 3.14 -12.39
N VAL A 744 20.59 2.74 -13.67
CA VAL A 744 21.69 1.92 -14.19
C VAL A 744 23.03 2.64 -14.02
N ALA A 745 23.08 3.93 -14.37
CA ALA A 745 24.29 4.74 -14.21
C ALA A 745 24.74 4.78 -12.75
N ASN A 746 23.84 5.07 -11.80
CA ASN A 746 24.16 5.14 -10.39
C ASN A 746 24.75 3.82 -9.86
N MET A 747 24.12 2.68 -10.16
CA MET A 747 24.65 1.38 -9.71
C MET A 747 26.06 1.10 -10.24
N LEU A 748 26.34 1.48 -11.49
CA LEU A 748 27.66 1.30 -12.10
C LEU A 748 28.71 2.26 -11.55
N ILE A 749 28.32 3.52 -11.29
CA ILE A 749 29.16 4.52 -10.63
C ILE A 749 29.56 4.00 -9.24
N VAL A 750 28.58 3.60 -8.42
CA VAL A 750 28.83 3.06 -7.08
C VAL A 750 29.74 1.84 -7.12
N ALA A 751 29.50 0.90 -8.03
CA ALA A 751 30.37 -0.28 -8.19
C ALA A 751 31.80 0.11 -8.56
N ASN A 752 31.99 1.08 -9.46
CA ASN A 752 33.32 1.57 -9.82
C ASN A 752 34.03 2.25 -8.63
N VAL A 753 33.31 3.09 -7.87
CA VAL A 753 33.87 3.74 -6.67
C VAL A 753 34.31 2.72 -5.63
N LEU A 754 33.49 1.70 -5.36
CA LEU A 754 33.85 0.59 -4.46
C LEU A 754 35.10 -0.16 -4.98
N ALA A 755 35.13 -0.49 -6.27
CA ALA A 755 36.24 -1.17 -6.92
C ALA A 755 37.54 -0.35 -6.91
N ASP A 756 37.46 0.98 -6.93
CA ASP A 756 38.63 1.86 -6.87
C ASP A 756 39.13 2.06 -5.43
N ALA A 757 38.21 2.12 -4.45
CA ALA A 757 38.54 2.42 -3.06
C ALA A 757 39.05 1.20 -2.27
N LEU A 758 38.38 0.04 -2.40
CA LEU A 758 38.66 -1.16 -1.60
C LEU A 758 40.11 -1.71 -1.72
N PRO A 759 40.83 -1.61 -2.86
CA PRO A 759 42.24 -1.99 -2.94
C PRO A 759 43.15 -1.35 -1.88
N THR A 760 42.86 -0.11 -1.48
CA THR A 760 43.64 0.60 -0.44
C THR A 760 43.56 -0.06 0.93
N TYR A 761 42.58 -0.93 1.14
CA TYR A 761 42.36 -1.69 2.38
C TYR A 761 42.74 -3.17 2.27
N GLY A 762 43.49 -3.55 1.23
CA GLY A 762 44.01 -4.91 1.05
C GLY A 762 43.03 -5.90 0.43
N PHE A 763 42.00 -5.42 -0.26
CA PHE A 763 41.15 -6.24 -1.11
C PHE A 763 41.71 -6.35 -2.53
N THR A 764 41.55 -7.51 -3.15
CA THR A 764 41.73 -7.72 -4.59
C THR A 764 40.37 -7.63 -5.26
N ILE A 765 40.23 -6.77 -6.27
CA ILE A 765 39.04 -6.73 -7.12
C ILE A 765 39.20 -7.75 -8.24
N LEU A 766 38.23 -8.65 -8.37
CA LEU A 766 38.23 -9.67 -9.41
C LEU A 766 37.46 -9.20 -10.64
N GLU A 767 37.94 -9.56 -11.82
CA GLU A 767 37.27 -9.28 -13.10
C GLU A 767 36.84 -7.81 -13.26
N LYS A 768 37.62 -6.85 -12.74
CA LYS A 768 37.28 -5.41 -12.72
C LYS A 768 36.89 -4.88 -14.10
N ASN A 769 37.61 -5.31 -15.15
CA ASN A 769 37.40 -4.90 -16.53
C ASN A 769 36.36 -5.76 -17.27
N ASN A 770 36.00 -6.92 -16.72
CA ASN A 770 35.03 -7.87 -17.29
C ASN A 770 33.70 -7.88 -16.53
N THR A 771 33.56 -7.04 -15.50
CA THR A 771 32.31 -6.83 -14.76
C THR A 771 31.66 -5.55 -15.27
N TYR A 772 30.68 -5.73 -16.14
CA TYR A 772 29.97 -4.66 -16.83
C TYR A 772 28.71 -4.19 -16.08
N GLY A 773 28.34 -4.90 -15.01
CA GLY A 773 27.18 -4.62 -14.17
C GLY A 773 27.47 -3.86 -12.88
N PHE A 774 26.55 -4.03 -11.93
CA PHE A 774 26.53 -3.37 -10.63
C PHE A 774 27.34 -4.07 -9.54
N ALA A 775 27.85 -5.28 -9.78
CA ALA A 775 28.55 -6.04 -8.78
C ALA A 775 30.01 -5.56 -8.58
N THR A 776 30.47 -5.56 -7.33
CA THR A 776 31.91 -5.50 -7.00
C THR A 776 32.34 -6.81 -6.37
N ILE A 777 33.11 -7.62 -7.09
CA ILE A 777 33.62 -8.90 -6.61
C ILE A 777 34.97 -8.69 -5.93
N ILE A 778 35.05 -9.02 -4.65
CA ILE A 778 36.24 -8.82 -3.82
C ILE A 778 36.77 -10.12 -3.24
N TRP A 779 38.09 -10.18 -3.13
CA TRP A 779 38.81 -11.25 -2.48
C TRP A 779 39.86 -10.68 -1.53
N ALA A 780 40.12 -11.37 -0.42
CA ALA A 780 41.17 -11.01 0.53
C ALA A 780 41.91 -12.26 1.00
N ALA A 781 43.21 -12.11 1.19
CA ALA A 781 44.05 -13.14 1.80
C ALA A 781 43.93 -13.07 3.33
N ARG A 782 43.91 -14.24 3.98
CA ARG A 782 44.09 -14.31 5.43
C ARG A 782 45.44 -13.69 5.85
N PRO A 783 45.52 -12.95 6.95
CA PRO A 783 46.68 -12.06 7.26
C PRO A 783 48.02 -12.78 7.47
N GLN A 784 48.03 -14.09 7.74
CA GLN A 784 49.24 -14.87 8.03
C GLN A 784 50.08 -15.24 6.79
N LYS A 785 49.55 -15.10 5.57
CA LYS A 785 50.28 -15.45 4.34
C LYS A 785 50.09 -14.36 3.27
N LYS A 786 51.15 -13.95 2.58
CA LYS A 786 51.07 -13.08 1.38
C LYS A 786 50.54 -13.88 0.18
N LEU A 787 49.24 -14.20 0.15
CA LEU A 787 48.59 -14.83 -1.00
C LEU A 787 48.00 -13.79 -1.94
N THR A 788 48.02 -14.13 -3.23
CA THR A 788 47.24 -13.45 -4.27
C THR A 788 46.15 -14.37 -4.77
N PHE A 789 45.13 -13.82 -5.44
CA PHE A 789 44.06 -14.63 -6.03
C PHE A 789 44.54 -15.61 -7.11
N GLN A 790 45.68 -15.36 -7.76
CA GLN A 790 46.26 -16.35 -8.67
C GLN A 790 46.91 -17.50 -7.90
N LYS A 791 47.71 -17.18 -6.86
CA LYS A 791 48.41 -18.19 -6.05
C LYS A 791 47.47 -19.09 -5.24
N ILE A 792 46.31 -18.59 -4.81
CA ILE A 792 45.34 -19.43 -4.08
C ILE A 792 44.82 -20.58 -4.96
N LYS A 793 44.70 -20.37 -6.29
CA LYS A 793 44.27 -21.40 -7.23
C LYS A 793 45.26 -22.55 -7.38
N GLU A 794 46.52 -22.32 -7.01
CA GLU A 794 47.62 -23.29 -7.08
C GLU A 794 48.03 -23.83 -5.70
N SER A 795 47.41 -23.33 -4.62
CA SER A 795 47.77 -23.67 -3.23
C SER A 795 47.26 -25.06 -2.80
N SER A 796 47.61 -25.54 -1.60
CA SER A 796 47.03 -26.79 -1.05
C SER A 796 45.55 -26.65 -0.69
N GLU A 797 44.80 -27.76 -0.64
CA GLU A 797 43.39 -27.79 -0.20
C GLU A 797 43.20 -27.10 1.17
N GLU A 798 44.02 -27.46 2.15
CA GLU A 798 44.01 -26.85 3.48
C GLU A 798 44.15 -25.31 3.44
N THR A 799 44.97 -24.78 2.52
CA THR A 799 45.14 -23.34 2.36
C THR A 799 43.91 -22.69 1.72
N VAL A 800 43.29 -23.35 0.74
CA VAL A 800 42.06 -22.87 0.09
C VAL A 800 40.90 -22.83 1.10
N VAL A 801 40.67 -23.95 1.80
CA VAL A 801 39.61 -24.07 2.83
C VAL A 801 39.78 -23.00 3.89
N ALA A 802 40.97 -22.86 4.47
CA ALA A 802 41.19 -21.89 5.53
C ALA A 802 41.07 -20.42 5.06
N ASN A 803 41.30 -20.13 3.77
CA ASN A 803 41.05 -18.78 3.24
C ASN A 803 39.56 -18.55 2.97
N ASN A 804 38.82 -19.57 2.52
CA ASN A 804 37.37 -19.50 2.37
C ASN A 804 36.69 -19.27 3.73
N GLU A 805 37.10 -19.99 4.77
CA GLU A 805 36.65 -19.80 6.15
C GLU A 805 36.96 -18.39 6.67
N TYR A 806 38.15 -17.86 6.37
CA TYR A 806 38.51 -16.48 6.71
C TYR A 806 37.57 -15.47 6.05
N LEU A 807 37.28 -15.62 4.75
CA LEU A 807 36.36 -14.73 4.03
C LEU A 807 34.93 -14.84 4.57
N TYR A 808 34.47 -16.04 4.87
CA TYR A 808 33.17 -16.26 5.46
C TYR A 808 33.08 -15.58 6.84
N ALA A 809 34.06 -15.81 7.71
CA ALA A 809 34.11 -15.19 9.03
C ALA A 809 34.22 -13.66 8.97
N LEU A 810 34.95 -13.11 7.98
CA LEU A 810 34.98 -11.67 7.74
C LEU A 810 33.59 -11.13 7.35
N SER A 811 32.86 -11.84 6.47
CA SER A 811 31.51 -11.43 6.06
C SER A 811 30.51 -11.47 7.22
N GLU A 812 30.57 -12.52 8.07
CA GLU A 812 29.73 -12.63 9.27
C GLU A 812 30.11 -11.56 10.32
N TYR A 813 31.39 -11.22 10.44
CA TYR A 813 31.86 -10.15 11.31
C TYR A 813 31.30 -8.78 10.90
N TRP A 814 31.17 -8.52 9.60
CA TRP A 814 30.52 -7.30 9.11
C TRP A 814 29.03 -7.26 9.41
N ILE A 815 28.33 -8.39 9.33
CA ILE A 815 26.89 -8.47 9.61
C ILE A 815 26.61 -8.25 11.10
N THR A 816 27.40 -8.89 11.97
CA THR A 816 27.15 -8.94 13.42
C THR A 816 27.74 -7.76 14.20
N ASN A 817 28.44 -6.84 13.54
CA ASN A 817 29.01 -5.67 14.19
C ASN A 817 27.91 -4.68 14.62
N LYS A 818 27.83 -4.43 15.93
CA LYS A 818 26.79 -3.57 16.55
C LYS A 818 26.94 -2.08 16.24
N GLU A 819 28.14 -1.61 15.89
CA GLU A 819 28.38 -0.20 15.58
C GLU A 819 28.02 0.13 14.12
N CYS A 820 28.23 -0.82 13.20
CA CYS A 820 27.92 -0.66 11.79
C CYS A 820 27.82 -2.04 11.10
N SER A 821 26.59 -2.47 10.78
CA SER A 821 26.35 -3.75 10.10
C SER A 821 26.38 -3.58 8.59
N TYR A 822 27.03 -4.50 7.87
CA TYR A 822 27.01 -4.60 6.41
C TYR A 822 26.71 -6.03 5.99
N TYR A 823 25.66 -6.21 5.18
CA TYR A 823 25.30 -7.52 4.66
C TYR A 823 25.79 -7.66 3.23
N THR A 824 26.88 -8.39 3.07
CA THR A 824 27.50 -8.71 1.78
C THR A 824 27.17 -10.12 1.32
N ARG A 825 27.21 -10.41 0.01
CA ARG A 825 27.01 -11.76 -0.52
C ARG A 825 28.29 -12.58 -0.44
N PHE A 826 28.31 -13.62 0.37
CA PHE A 826 29.38 -14.63 0.33
C PHE A 826 29.09 -15.67 -0.75
N LEU A 827 30.07 -15.95 -1.62
CA LEU A 827 29.97 -16.92 -2.70
C LEU A 827 31.03 -18.02 -2.48
N PRO A 828 30.67 -19.19 -1.91
CA PRO A 828 31.62 -20.25 -1.54
C PRO A 828 32.27 -20.92 -2.75
N ASN A 829 31.63 -20.84 -3.92
CA ASN A 829 31.97 -21.58 -5.13
C ASN A 829 32.13 -20.68 -6.35
N TYR A 830 32.71 -19.48 -6.18
CA TYR A 830 32.89 -18.51 -7.26
C TYR A 830 33.64 -19.08 -8.47
N THR A 831 34.73 -19.81 -8.24
CA THR A 831 35.43 -20.58 -9.28
C THR A 831 35.83 -21.94 -8.75
N THR A 832 35.88 -22.92 -9.65
CA THR A 832 36.40 -24.26 -9.37
C THR A 832 37.80 -24.36 -9.99
N ILE A 833 38.77 -24.91 -9.26
CA ILE A 833 40.16 -25.12 -9.73
C ILE A 833 40.40 -26.59 -10.11
N SER A 834 41.54 -26.86 -10.75
CA SER A 834 41.91 -28.21 -11.21
C SER A 834 42.02 -29.17 -10.03
N ASP A 835 41.13 -30.19 -9.99
CA ASP A 835 40.81 -31.13 -8.88
C ASP A 835 39.49 -30.89 -8.12
N ASN A 836 38.62 -29.99 -8.62
CA ASN A 836 37.26 -29.76 -8.12
C ASN A 836 37.16 -28.97 -6.80
N ARG A 837 38.27 -28.39 -6.32
CA ARG A 837 38.24 -27.46 -5.18
C ARG A 837 37.57 -26.13 -5.55
N LYS A 838 36.86 -25.54 -4.58
CA LYS A 838 36.11 -24.29 -4.74
C LYS A 838 36.83 -23.12 -4.06
N VAL A 839 36.94 -22.00 -4.76
CA VAL A 839 37.48 -20.75 -4.20
C VAL A 839 36.34 -19.77 -3.95
N ALA A 840 36.27 -19.26 -2.73
CA ALA A 840 35.24 -18.33 -2.30
C ALA A 840 35.60 -16.85 -2.57
N VAL A 841 34.59 -16.01 -2.71
CA VAL A 841 34.70 -14.55 -2.82
C VAL A 841 33.56 -13.87 -2.08
N ILE A 842 33.64 -12.56 -1.92
CA ILE A 842 32.53 -11.72 -1.45
C ILE A 842 32.09 -10.82 -2.62
N SER A 843 30.78 -10.69 -2.82
CA SER A 843 30.19 -9.79 -3.81
C SER A 843 29.40 -8.69 -3.11
N LEU A 844 29.57 -7.45 -3.57
CA LEU A 844 28.81 -6.29 -3.14
C LEU A 844 27.81 -5.91 -4.23
N LEU A 845 26.52 -5.85 -3.89
CA LEU A 845 25.42 -5.58 -4.83
C LEU A 845 24.65 -4.30 -4.39
N PRO A 846 25.01 -3.11 -4.88
CA PRO A 846 24.42 -1.83 -4.46
C PRO A 846 23.10 -1.54 -5.20
N MET A 847 22.04 -2.24 -4.82
CA MET A 847 20.75 -2.16 -5.53
C MET A 847 19.90 -0.92 -5.17
N THR A 848 20.23 -0.22 -4.09
CA THR A 848 19.48 0.94 -3.58
C THR A 848 20.02 2.27 -4.14
N LEU A 849 19.13 3.21 -4.39
CA LEU A 849 19.48 4.60 -4.74
C LEU A 849 19.95 5.43 -3.53
N ASN A 850 19.90 4.87 -2.32
CA ASN A 850 20.44 5.51 -1.11
C ASN A 850 21.98 5.37 -1.00
N ILE A 851 22.65 5.00 -2.08
CA ILE A 851 24.11 4.97 -2.19
C ILE A 851 24.47 5.82 -3.42
N ASP A 852 25.16 6.93 -3.16
CA ASP A 852 25.84 7.76 -4.14
C ASP A 852 27.36 7.52 -4.06
N GLU A 853 28.15 8.32 -4.78
CA GLU A 853 29.60 8.22 -4.80
C GLU A 853 30.25 8.41 -3.42
N ASP A 854 29.81 9.43 -2.68
CA ASP A 854 30.37 9.76 -1.37
C ASP A 854 30.04 8.67 -0.35
N LYS A 855 28.79 8.20 -0.36
CA LYS A 855 28.37 7.09 0.49
C LYS A 855 29.11 5.80 0.12
N ALA A 856 29.35 5.54 -1.16
CA ALA A 856 30.15 4.40 -1.59
C ALA A 856 31.60 4.45 -1.05
N ARG A 857 32.24 5.63 -1.05
CA ARG A 857 33.57 5.84 -0.45
C ARG A 857 33.54 5.62 1.07
N GLU A 858 32.50 6.12 1.75
CA GLU A 858 32.30 5.90 3.19
C GLU A 858 32.18 4.41 3.51
N ILE A 859 31.35 3.68 2.75
CA ILE A 859 31.16 2.24 2.88
C ILE A 859 32.49 1.50 2.69
N ALA A 860 33.25 1.81 1.63
CA ALA A 860 34.55 1.19 1.39
C ALA A 860 35.52 1.42 2.57
N ALA A 861 35.57 2.64 3.10
CA ALA A 861 36.40 2.98 4.24
C ALA A 861 35.99 2.24 5.52
N LYS A 862 34.68 2.08 5.76
CA LYS A 862 34.14 1.32 6.90
C LYS A 862 34.45 -0.17 6.79
N LEU A 863 34.18 -0.79 5.63
CA LEU A 863 34.52 -2.20 5.38
C LEU A 863 36.02 -2.46 5.58
N GLY A 864 36.87 -1.58 5.07
CA GLY A 864 38.33 -1.65 5.23
C GLY A 864 38.79 -1.51 6.68
N THR A 865 38.24 -0.55 7.42
CA THR A 865 38.55 -0.34 8.85
C THR A 865 38.11 -1.55 9.68
N LEU A 866 36.92 -2.08 9.43
CA LEU A 866 36.40 -3.28 10.07
C LEU A 866 37.25 -4.50 9.76
N LYS A 867 37.69 -4.67 8.51
CA LYS A 867 38.64 -5.73 8.14
C LYS A 867 39.95 -5.62 8.91
N LYS A 868 40.52 -4.42 9.05
CA LYS A 868 41.76 -4.23 9.81
C LYS A 868 41.60 -4.65 11.28
N SER A 869 40.48 -4.30 11.90
CA SER A 869 40.14 -4.74 13.26
C SER A 869 39.94 -6.26 13.34
N PHE A 870 39.25 -6.85 12.36
CA PHE A 870 39.06 -8.29 12.24
C PHE A 870 40.41 -9.03 12.11
N ASP A 871 41.31 -8.55 11.25
CA ASP A 871 42.64 -9.12 11.03
C ASP A 871 43.48 -9.12 12.31
N GLN A 872 43.43 -8.04 13.10
CA GLN A 872 44.13 -7.96 14.39
C GLN A 872 43.61 -9.02 15.38
N LYS A 873 42.29 -9.18 15.48
CA LYS A 873 41.65 -10.21 16.32
C LYS A 873 41.95 -11.63 15.82
N TYR A 874 41.91 -11.83 14.51
CA TYR A 874 42.25 -13.12 13.88
C TYR A 874 43.71 -13.50 14.19
N LEU A 875 44.64 -12.55 14.10
CA LEU A 875 46.06 -12.75 14.43
C LEU A 875 46.31 -12.99 15.92
N SER A 876 45.48 -12.45 16.81
CA SER A 876 45.56 -12.72 18.26
C SER A 876 45.01 -14.09 18.66
N GLY A 877 44.60 -14.92 17.70
CA GLY A 877 44.03 -16.24 17.95
C GLY A 877 42.55 -16.23 18.37
N MET A 878 41.87 -15.07 18.29
CA MET A 878 40.44 -14.99 18.58
C MET A 878 39.67 -15.76 17.51
N ARG A 879 38.88 -16.75 17.94
CA ARG A 879 37.95 -17.47 17.07
C ARG A 879 36.63 -16.71 17.01
N PHE A 880 36.12 -16.51 15.81
CA PHE A 880 34.81 -15.90 15.59
C PHE A 880 33.78 -17.02 15.52
N THR A 881 32.75 -16.95 16.37
CA THR A 881 31.62 -17.86 16.27
C THR A 881 30.82 -17.47 15.03
N THR A 882 30.86 -18.31 14.00
CA THR A 882 30.05 -18.17 12.80
C THR A 882 29.04 -19.31 12.73
N LYS A 883 28.03 -19.17 11.87
CA LYS A 883 27.26 -20.34 11.43
C LYS A 883 28.18 -21.27 10.63
N GLU A 884 27.67 -22.44 10.26
CA GLU A 884 28.35 -23.32 9.32
C GLU A 884 28.45 -22.62 7.95
N MET A 885 29.64 -22.63 7.35
CA MET A 885 29.86 -22.02 6.03
C MET A 885 29.02 -22.76 4.98
N PRO A 886 28.22 -22.07 4.16
CA PRO A 886 27.41 -22.74 3.15
C PRO A 886 28.28 -23.43 2.09
N GLU A 887 27.93 -24.66 1.70
CA GLU A 887 28.65 -25.41 0.65
C GLU A 887 28.40 -24.89 -0.77
N ASN A 888 27.24 -24.27 -0.97
CA ASN A 888 26.80 -23.73 -2.24
C ASN A 888 25.89 -22.52 -1.99
N VAL A 889 26.14 -21.44 -2.74
CA VAL A 889 25.20 -20.33 -2.90
C VAL A 889 24.95 -20.24 -4.39
N GLU A 890 23.69 -20.33 -4.78
CA GLU A 890 23.27 -20.25 -6.18
C GLU A 890 23.82 -18.96 -6.78
N LYS A 891 24.48 -19.07 -7.95
CA LYS A 891 25.11 -17.93 -8.62
C LYS A 891 24.08 -17.07 -9.30
#